data_AF-A0A976ILK0-F1
#
_entry.id   AF-A0A976ILK0-F1
#
_cell.length_a   1.000
_cell.length_b   1.000
_cell.length_c   1.000
_cell.angle_alpha   90.00
_cell.angle_beta   90.00
_cell.angle_gamma   90.00
#
_symmetry.space_group_name_H-M   'P 1'
#
loop_
_entity.id
_entity.type
_entity.pdbx_description
1 polymer ?
#
loop_
_entity_poly.entity_id
_entity_poly.type
_entity_poly.pdbx_seq_one_letter_code
_entity_poly.pdbx_strand_id
1 'polypeptide(L)'
;MDKFKQEETSNEPIDAAPVWEDAYARHIKLVVSTILHDREDFRALLSADEIAIASRFLTDFQPFEQQLYARLLQRQGPWFRISSLLRYFNQTTQLVTNQQVQDVVHAMIHAHFLQPFPVSLKKLSPSDESTHIDTILQAIESCASAPELALLYTKMTGSKKHRTKTDVLAAIAKVVKTQRRIDGSRIPLASLMHQIWLDAYPLVGKTRADVMVIRMTSSTRELMLRIHRLFYIVSTPPFNNTAFIPSKQQEIAQLIAMATHKVRYEPIQWPGLLVFFNKVVYPTYQLSCHGNSVMETKCCIFSSSEAYVCYEMATQLHRIMNIMESNLLIMPPDKEYEEPDLELKWLLSDTTPVLFAFQRLNGILFNDVDATELDTKCGSTKARSWQMRSWEDFYNHMQWIKSFDDFVAVTKGCLHAFQQWMEITASRTSGMVPVFFAKCNAGYHLVRILHCAVGLYEKMRKYQIAVLLLNDLLATPFLERKRGYWWDRLALNLEHIKCLKQAEETFFVTRWKAEYGKRSRFMRWPSGDDDDALLQFHLLVIVAMKRLSLAKLLRYMMTSKEFHQAQNGLPDLLLVRMKANQVADTSWVLDSHDCLNIYAFCGMEEELNMNEKTKSWHDQLVWKESIQEEKRDWHALLQRVLDVVKDGSYVAHVKIVEVKGPRDRLSDKQLLWLHVLNTEIGLDASVMHVEEPEKKVTRKKKERTKRPRKS
;
A
#
# COMPACT_ATOMS: atom_id res chain seq x y z
N MET A 1 -12.97 7.53 50.38
CA MET A 1 -13.51 6.24 50.87
C MET A 1 -14.14 5.61 49.65
N ASP A 2 -13.56 4.63 48.97
CA ASP A 2 -12.84 3.48 49.51
C ASP A 2 -11.66 3.01 48.64
N LYS A 3 -10.80 2.30 49.36
CA LYS A 3 -9.46 1.81 49.02
C LYS A 3 -9.49 0.82 47.85
N PHE A 4 -8.67 1.08 46.84
CA PHE A 4 -8.04 0.01 46.07
C PHE A 4 -6.54 0.04 46.32
N LYS A 5 -6.05 -1.09 46.80
CA LYS A 5 -4.70 -1.34 47.33
C LYS A 5 -3.64 -1.04 46.29
N GLN A 6 -2.66 -0.23 46.67
CA GLN A 6 -1.32 -0.25 46.09
C GLN A 6 -0.73 -1.63 46.39
N GLU A 7 -0.66 -2.48 45.37
CA GLU A 7 0.35 -3.55 45.35
C GLU A 7 1.64 -2.89 44.86
N GLU A 8 2.59 -2.73 45.78
CA GLU A 8 3.98 -2.39 45.49
C GLU A 8 4.59 -3.54 44.69
N THR A 9 4.44 -3.51 43.37
CA THR A 9 5.33 -4.25 42.49
C THR A 9 6.70 -3.59 42.57
N SER A 10 7.67 -4.33 43.08
CA SER A 10 9.10 -4.01 43.10
C SER A 10 9.53 -3.40 41.75
N ASN A 11 9.68 -2.08 41.72
CA ASN A 11 10.42 -1.38 40.69
C ASN A 11 11.89 -1.74 40.87
N GLU A 12 12.31 -2.89 40.33
CA GLU A 12 13.71 -3.02 39.96
C GLU A 12 13.95 -2.04 38.80
N PRO A 13 14.85 -1.05 38.97
CA PRO A 13 15.16 -0.13 37.89
C PRO A 13 15.79 -0.94 36.76
N ILE A 14 15.16 -0.90 35.59
CA ILE A 14 15.82 -1.22 34.32
C ILE A 14 17.17 -0.52 34.33
N ASP A 15 18.26 -1.31 34.29
CA ASP A 15 19.67 -0.91 34.27
C ASP A 15 19.90 0.61 34.26
N ALA A 16 20.31 1.16 35.41
CA ALA A 16 20.67 2.56 35.51
C ALA A 16 21.86 2.84 34.58
N ALA A 17 21.57 3.32 33.38
CA ALA A 17 22.53 3.53 32.31
C ALA A 17 23.68 4.47 32.76
N PRO A 18 24.89 4.31 32.20
CA PRO A 18 25.99 5.22 32.48
C PRO A 18 25.61 6.66 32.17
N VAL A 19 25.98 7.59 33.06
CA VAL A 19 25.64 9.03 33.02
C VAL A 19 26.01 9.72 31.68
N TRP A 20 26.94 9.13 30.91
CA TRP A 20 27.45 9.67 29.66
C TRP A 20 26.70 9.20 28.40
N GLU A 21 25.82 8.18 28.47
CA GLU A 21 25.18 7.64 27.28
C GLU A 21 23.83 8.31 26.96
N ASP A 22 23.82 9.15 25.92
CA ASP A 22 22.58 9.82 25.52
C ASP A 22 21.53 8.83 24.95
N ALA A 23 20.25 9.21 25.07
CA ALA A 23 19.14 8.35 24.65
C ALA A 23 19.17 7.97 23.15
N TYR A 24 19.87 8.74 22.32
CA TYR A 24 19.95 8.53 20.88
C TYR A 24 20.92 7.41 20.54
N ALA A 25 22.10 7.41 21.16
CA ALA A 25 23.06 6.31 21.06
C ALA A 25 22.43 4.99 21.55
N ARG A 26 21.77 5.03 22.72
CA ARG A 26 21.07 3.86 23.29
C ARG A 26 20.02 3.31 22.33
N HIS A 27 19.21 4.19 21.77
CA HIS A 27 18.14 3.81 20.87
C HIS A 27 18.64 3.15 19.59
N ILE A 28 19.60 3.78 18.89
CA ILE A 28 20.09 3.19 17.65
C ILE A 28 20.86 1.88 17.91
N LYS A 29 21.59 1.77 19.03
CA LYS A 29 22.24 0.51 19.41
C LYS A 29 21.22 -0.60 19.64
N LEU A 30 20.16 -0.34 20.42
CA LEU A 30 19.08 -1.30 20.63
C LEU A 30 18.48 -1.77 19.30
N VAL A 31 18.17 -0.81 18.41
CA VAL A 31 17.62 -1.11 17.08
C VAL A 31 18.55 -2.01 16.28
N VAL A 32 19.83 -1.66 16.19
CA VAL A 32 20.81 -2.42 15.40
C VAL A 32 21.09 -3.79 16.04
N SER A 33 21.28 -3.86 17.36
CA SER A 33 21.55 -5.12 18.07
C SER A 33 20.37 -6.08 17.98
N THR A 34 19.13 -5.60 18.10
CA THR A 34 17.95 -6.46 17.98
C THR A 34 17.81 -7.06 16.58
N ILE A 35 18.06 -6.28 15.52
CA ILE A 35 18.03 -6.82 14.15
C ILE A 35 19.17 -7.81 13.91
N LEU A 36 20.38 -7.54 14.41
CA LEU A 36 21.54 -8.37 14.16
C LEU A 36 21.60 -9.64 15.02
N HIS A 37 21.14 -9.58 16.27
CA HIS A 37 21.35 -10.64 17.26
C HIS A 37 20.04 -11.33 17.70
N ASP A 38 18.96 -10.57 17.91
CA ASP A 38 17.73 -11.12 18.51
C ASP A 38 16.72 -11.63 17.46
N ARG A 39 16.77 -11.08 16.23
CA ARG A 39 15.82 -11.34 15.14
C ARG A 39 16.50 -12.00 13.95
N GLU A 40 16.77 -13.29 14.08
CA GLU A 40 17.37 -14.11 13.01
C GLU A 40 16.58 -14.02 11.69
N ASP A 41 15.25 -13.98 11.76
CA ASP A 41 14.36 -13.85 10.61
C ASP A 41 14.55 -12.53 9.85
N PHE A 42 14.93 -11.45 10.54
CA PHE A 42 15.26 -10.17 9.91
C PHE A 42 16.73 -10.05 9.50
N ARG A 43 17.64 -10.63 10.29
CA ARG A 43 19.05 -10.72 9.94
C ARG A 43 19.24 -11.44 8.60
N ALA A 44 18.48 -12.49 8.33
CA ALA A 44 18.51 -13.26 7.10
C ALA A 44 18.09 -12.47 5.83
N LEU A 45 17.47 -11.29 5.99
CA LEU A 45 17.09 -10.40 4.89
C LEU A 45 18.24 -9.45 4.46
N LEU A 46 19.32 -9.40 5.23
CA LEU A 46 20.47 -8.54 4.99
C LEU A 46 21.62 -9.32 4.35
N SER A 47 22.41 -8.65 3.50
CA SER A 47 23.62 -9.27 2.93
C SER A 47 24.77 -9.36 3.95
N ALA A 48 25.77 -10.20 3.67
CA ALA A 48 26.98 -10.27 4.48
C ALA A 48 27.69 -8.91 4.62
N ASP A 49 27.76 -8.14 3.53
CA ASP A 49 28.30 -6.77 3.54
C ASP A 49 27.52 -5.83 4.47
N GLU A 50 26.18 -5.91 4.43
CA GLU A 50 25.31 -5.08 5.26
C GLU A 50 25.45 -5.44 6.74
N ILE A 51 25.49 -6.73 7.06
CA ILE A 51 25.74 -7.21 8.41
C ILE A 51 27.11 -6.73 8.88
N ALA A 52 28.16 -6.85 8.06
CA ALA A 52 29.50 -6.39 8.42
C ALA A 52 29.54 -4.88 8.70
N ILE A 53 28.90 -4.06 7.86
CA ILE A 53 28.82 -2.61 8.09
C ILE A 53 28.06 -2.29 9.38
N ALA A 54 26.92 -2.94 9.62
CA ALA A 54 26.12 -2.70 10.82
C ALA A 54 26.83 -3.18 12.10
N SER A 55 27.55 -4.32 12.05
CA SER A 55 28.36 -4.81 13.16
C SER A 55 29.50 -3.86 13.50
N ARG A 56 30.19 -3.31 12.50
CA ARG A 56 31.28 -2.34 12.70
C ARG A 56 30.82 -1.08 13.44
N PHE A 57 29.58 -0.65 13.25
CA PHE A 57 29.01 0.45 14.05
C PHE A 57 28.95 0.12 15.55
N LEU A 58 28.63 -1.13 15.90
CA LEU A 58 28.56 -1.59 17.29
C LEU A 58 29.94 -1.83 17.89
N THR A 59 30.90 -2.35 17.10
CA THR A 59 32.20 -2.82 17.61
C THR A 59 33.35 -1.84 17.45
N ASP A 60 33.42 -1.13 16.32
CA ASP A 60 34.60 -0.33 15.96
C ASP A 60 34.53 1.08 16.56
N PHE A 61 33.33 1.57 16.86
CA PHE A 61 33.11 2.95 17.28
C PHE A 61 33.10 3.11 18.80
N GLN A 62 33.81 4.14 19.25
CA GLN A 62 33.76 4.60 20.63
C GLN A 62 32.37 5.14 20.95
N PRO A 63 31.95 5.15 22.23
CA PRO A 63 30.58 5.51 22.56
C PRO A 63 30.19 6.94 22.14
N PHE A 64 31.14 7.87 22.16
CA PHE A 64 30.93 9.23 21.65
C PHE A 64 30.75 9.29 20.12
N GLU A 65 31.47 8.45 19.36
CA GLU A 65 31.32 8.34 17.90
C GLU A 65 29.94 7.79 17.54
N GLN A 66 29.47 6.79 18.28
CA GLN A 66 28.12 6.24 18.15
C GLN A 66 27.06 7.30 18.45
N GLN A 67 27.25 8.10 19.51
CA GLN A 67 26.39 9.23 19.84
C GLN A 67 26.35 10.26 18.70
N LEU A 68 27.51 10.70 18.22
CA LEU A 68 27.60 11.68 17.15
C LEU A 68 26.92 11.17 15.88
N TYR A 69 27.14 9.90 15.51
CA TYR A 69 26.50 9.27 14.37
C TYR A 69 24.97 9.21 14.53
N ALA A 70 24.46 8.82 15.70
CA ALA A 70 23.03 8.77 15.99
C ALA A 70 22.39 10.17 15.83
N ARG A 71 23.06 11.22 16.32
CA ARG A 71 22.59 12.61 16.17
C ARG A 71 22.58 13.08 14.72
N LEU A 72 23.57 12.68 13.92
CA LEU A 72 23.59 12.99 12.49
C LEU A 72 22.47 12.25 11.74
N LEU A 73 22.24 10.98 12.04
CA LEU A 73 21.20 10.15 11.41
C LEU A 73 19.80 10.72 11.62
N GLN A 74 19.55 11.34 12.77
CA GLN A 74 18.26 11.94 13.13
C GLN A 74 18.06 13.38 12.57
N ARG A 75 19.11 14.02 12.05
CA ARG A 75 19.01 15.38 11.48
C ARG A 75 18.70 15.33 10.00
N GLN A 76 18.11 16.42 9.50
CA GLN A 76 17.91 16.61 8.06
C GLN A 76 19.27 16.73 7.37
N GLY A 77 19.52 15.86 6.40
CA GLY A 77 20.78 15.77 5.66
C GLY A 77 20.74 16.44 4.28
N PRO A 78 21.73 16.17 3.40
CA PRO A 78 22.85 15.23 3.60
C PRO A 78 24.11 15.83 4.25
N TRP A 79 24.31 17.16 4.16
CA TRP A 79 25.57 17.81 4.56
C TRP A 79 25.46 18.57 5.88
N PHE A 80 26.50 18.49 6.71
CA PHE A 80 26.57 19.07 8.03
C PHE A 80 27.89 19.81 8.24
N ARG A 81 27.79 21.00 8.87
CA ARG A 81 28.96 21.75 9.32
C ARG A 81 29.52 21.19 10.60
N ILE A 82 30.84 21.04 10.68
CA ILE A 82 31.53 20.67 11.93
C ILE A 82 31.24 21.69 13.03
N SER A 83 31.18 22.99 12.72
CA SER A 83 30.80 24.02 13.69
C SER A 83 29.43 23.78 14.34
N SER A 84 28.47 23.18 13.62
CA SER A 84 27.15 22.82 14.18
C SER A 84 27.18 21.59 15.09
N LEU A 85 28.28 20.84 15.08
CA LEU A 85 28.48 19.63 15.87
C LEU A 85 29.25 19.90 17.16
N LEU A 86 29.96 21.02 17.27
CA LEU A 86 30.73 21.42 18.46
C LEU A 86 29.88 21.39 19.74
N ARG A 87 28.58 21.68 19.64
CA ARG A 87 27.63 21.57 20.77
C ARG A 87 27.57 20.18 21.41
N TYR A 88 27.93 19.12 20.68
CA TYR A 88 27.95 17.75 21.20
C TYR A 88 29.28 17.41 21.89
N PHE A 89 30.36 18.12 21.56
CA PHE A 89 31.66 17.94 22.22
C PHE A 89 31.71 18.68 23.57
N ASN A 90 30.98 19.79 23.71
CA ASN A 90 30.92 20.60 24.93
C ASN A 90 29.95 20.02 26.00
N GLN A 91 30.09 18.75 26.37
CA GLN A 91 29.25 18.12 27.41
C GLN A 91 29.80 18.28 28.83
N THR A 92 31.08 18.69 28.96
CA THR A 92 31.74 18.99 30.24
C THR A 92 32.30 20.41 30.23
N THR A 93 32.64 20.97 31.39
CA THR A 93 33.25 22.31 31.55
C THR A 93 34.66 22.46 30.93
N GLN A 94 35.15 21.43 30.23
CA GLN A 94 36.48 21.39 29.63
C GLN A 94 36.47 22.00 28.23
N LEU A 95 37.47 22.81 27.91
CA LEU A 95 37.64 23.40 26.57
C LEU A 95 37.93 22.30 25.53
N VAL A 96 37.07 22.20 24.52
CA VAL A 96 37.25 21.29 23.37
C VAL A 96 38.31 21.85 22.43
N THR A 97 39.29 21.03 22.06
CA THR A 97 40.36 21.39 21.13
C THR A 97 40.00 21.02 19.68
N ASN A 98 40.58 21.72 18.69
CA ASN A 98 40.38 21.38 17.28
C ASN A 98 40.86 19.95 16.96
N GLN A 99 41.99 19.54 17.53
CA GLN A 99 42.57 18.22 17.31
C GLN A 99 41.58 17.11 17.70
N GLN A 100 40.99 17.20 18.90
CA GLN A 100 39.99 16.22 19.35
C GLN A 100 38.80 16.10 18.39
N VAL A 101 38.31 17.22 17.84
CA VAL A 101 37.20 17.21 16.88
C VAL A 101 37.62 16.56 15.57
N GLN A 102 38.80 16.92 15.05
CA GLN A 102 39.31 16.36 13.79
C GLN A 102 39.62 14.87 13.94
N ASP A 103 40.17 14.41 15.07
CA ASP A 103 40.47 12.99 15.32
C ASP A 103 39.21 12.12 15.21
N VAL A 104 38.13 12.54 15.89
CA VAL A 104 36.81 11.85 15.83
C VAL A 104 36.26 11.83 14.41
N VAL A 105 36.31 12.98 13.72
CA VAL A 105 35.81 13.08 12.33
C VAL A 105 36.62 12.21 11.38
N HIS A 106 37.95 12.21 11.51
CA HIS A 106 38.85 11.41 10.69
C HIS A 106 38.66 9.91 10.95
N ALA A 107 38.53 9.48 12.22
CA ALA A 107 38.25 8.08 12.55
C ALA A 107 36.98 7.57 11.84
N MET A 108 35.89 8.35 11.88
CA MET A 108 34.63 8.00 11.22
C MET A 108 34.71 8.06 9.68
N ILE A 109 35.55 8.95 9.11
CA ILE A 109 35.84 9.00 7.67
C ILE A 109 36.65 7.77 7.23
N HIS A 110 37.68 7.41 7.99
CA HIS A 110 38.50 6.21 7.76
C HIS A 110 37.66 4.94 7.85
N ALA A 111 36.68 4.92 8.75
CA ALA A 111 35.72 3.82 8.85
C ALA A 111 34.68 3.77 7.71
N HIS A 112 34.64 4.79 6.84
CA HIS A 112 33.66 4.96 5.76
C HIS A 112 32.21 5.24 6.20
N PHE A 113 32.00 5.76 7.40
CA PHE A 113 30.67 6.20 7.86
C PHE A 113 30.39 7.65 7.49
N LEU A 114 31.44 8.46 7.37
CA LEU A 114 31.38 9.86 6.95
C LEU A 114 32.21 10.09 5.69
N GLN A 115 31.85 11.13 4.93
CA GLN A 115 32.59 11.63 3.79
C GLN A 115 32.85 13.13 3.96
N PRO A 116 34.09 13.60 3.76
CA PRO A 116 34.40 15.02 3.81
C PRO A 116 33.90 15.73 2.55
N PHE A 117 33.75 17.06 2.65
CA PHE A 117 33.48 17.92 1.50
C PHE A 117 34.58 17.75 0.43
N PRO A 118 34.22 17.56 -0.86
CA PRO A 118 35.17 17.18 -1.89
C PRO A 118 35.98 18.39 -2.39
N VAL A 119 37.11 18.70 -1.74
CA VAL A 119 37.98 19.84 -2.10
C VAL A 119 38.93 19.52 -3.26
N SER A 120 39.26 18.24 -3.49
CA SER A 120 40.22 17.82 -4.52
C SER A 120 39.53 17.27 -5.76
N LEU A 121 39.83 17.89 -6.91
CA LEU A 121 39.50 17.36 -8.23
C LEU A 121 40.61 16.37 -8.63
N LYS A 122 40.35 15.07 -8.52
CA LYS A 122 41.14 14.10 -9.32
C LYS A 122 40.85 14.36 -10.80
N LYS A 123 41.73 13.94 -11.72
CA LYS A 123 41.40 13.94 -13.16
C LYS A 123 40.18 13.04 -13.35
N LEU A 124 39.01 13.66 -13.50
CA LEU A 124 37.71 13.02 -13.61
C LEU A 124 37.29 13.03 -15.07
N SER A 125 36.47 12.06 -15.48
CA SER A 125 35.82 12.11 -16.79
C SER A 125 34.86 13.31 -16.87
N PRO A 126 34.47 13.78 -18.06
CA PRO A 126 33.53 14.91 -18.20
C PRO A 126 32.18 14.69 -17.49
N SER A 127 31.66 13.46 -17.47
CA SER A 127 30.43 13.11 -16.76
C SER A 127 30.63 13.17 -15.24
N ASP A 128 31.76 12.66 -14.74
CA ASP A 128 32.07 12.67 -13.32
C ASP A 128 32.39 14.08 -12.81
N GLU A 129 32.91 14.96 -13.68
CA GLU A 129 33.13 16.37 -13.35
C GLU A 129 31.79 17.10 -13.09
N SER A 130 30.75 16.82 -13.89
CA SER A 130 29.42 17.42 -13.69
C SER A 130 28.78 16.96 -12.38
N THR A 131 28.78 15.65 -12.11
CA THR A 131 28.20 15.09 -10.87
C THR A 131 28.95 15.57 -9.62
N HIS A 132 30.26 15.77 -9.75
CA HIS A 132 31.09 16.35 -8.70
C HIS A 132 30.71 17.80 -8.41
N ILE A 133 30.52 18.63 -9.44
CA ILE A 133 30.06 20.02 -9.29
C ILE A 133 28.67 20.06 -8.63
N ASP A 134 27.74 19.21 -9.05
CA ASP A 134 26.40 19.16 -8.46
C ASP A 134 26.45 18.76 -6.97
N THR A 135 27.34 17.83 -6.62
CA THR A 135 27.59 17.45 -5.22
C THR A 135 28.12 18.63 -4.39
N ILE A 136 29.06 19.41 -4.95
CA ILE A 136 29.59 20.61 -4.30
C ILE A 136 28.49 21.66 -4.09
N LEU A 137 27.68 21.92 -5.12
CA LEU A 137 26.59 22.89 -5.06
C LEU A 137 25.55 22.50 -4.01
N GLN A 138 25.19 21.20 -3.91
CA GLN A 138 24.27 20.70 -2.88
C GLN A 138 24.83 20.90 -1.46
N ALA A 139 26.13 20.68 -1.26
CA ALA A 139 26.79 20.92 0.03
C ALA A 139 26.79 22.40 0.40
N ILE A 140 27.08 23.27 -0.57
CA ILE A 140 27.05 24.72 -0.41
C ILE A 140 25.64 25.20 -0.06
N GLU A 141 24.62 24.73 -0.78
CA GLU A 141 23.21 25.05 -0.52
C GLU A 141 22.81 24.72 0.93
N SER A 142 23.17 23.51 1.35
CA SER A 142 22.83 22.94 2.66
C SER A 142 23.56 23.64 3.81
N CYS A 143 24.85 23.96 3.63
CA CYS A 143 25.69 24.41 4.73
C CYS A 143 25.95 25.92 4.74
N ALA A 144 26.01 26.60 3.60
CA ALA A 144 26.42 28.00 3.55
C ALA A 144 25.33 28.96 4.07
N SER A 145 25.74 29.94 4.87
CA SER A 145 24.91 31.09 5.20
C SER A 145 24.86 32.10 4.04
N ALA A 146 23.85 32.99 4.05
CA ALA A 146 23.74 34.01 3.02
C ALA A 146 24.98 34.94 2.93
N PRO A 147 25.60 35.40 4.05
CA PRO A 147 26.85 36.15 4.00
C PRO A 147 28.01 35.39 3.33
N GLU A 148 28.15 34.10 3.62
CA GLU A 148 29.23 33.28 3.05
C GLU A 148 29.04 33.04 1.56
N LEU A 149 27.80 32.87 1.10
CA LEU A 149 27.48 32.80 -0.33
C LEU A 149 27.79 34.12 -1.05
N ALA A 150 27.45 35.25 -0.43
CA ALA A 150 27.77 36.57 -0.99
C ALA A 150 29.29 36.76 -1.09
N LEU A 151 30.05 36.34 -0.08
CA LEU A 151 31.51 36.36 -0.10
C LEU A 151 32.08 35.44 -1.19
N LEU A 152 31.55 34.23 -1.33
CA LEU A 152 31.94 33.30 -2.39
C LEU A 152 31.68 33.89 -3.78
N TYR A 153 30.48 34.43 -4.01
CA TYR A 153 30.11 35.05 -5.28
C TYR A 153 31.00 36.27 -5.61
N THR A 154 31.32 37.08 -4.60
CA THR A 154 32.24 38.22 -4.74
C THR A 154 33.66 37.73 -5.10
N LYS A 155 34.16 36.67 -4.43
CA LYS A 155 35.47 36.08 -4.76
C LYS A 155 35.52 35.50 -6.19
N MET A 156 34.39 35.01 -6.71
CA MET A 156 34.32 34.43 -8.05
C MET A 156 34.14 35.47 -9.16
N THR A 157 33.36 36.53 -8.94
CA THR A 157 32.91 37.44 -10.00
C THR A 157 33.34 38.89 -9.80
N GLY A 158 33.84 39.26 -8.62
CA GLY A 158 34.11 40.66 -8.23
C GLY A 158 32.85 41.50 -7.94
N SER A 159 31.65 40.97 -8.21
CA SER A 159 30.38 41.69 -8.05
C SER A 159 29.85 41.61 -6.62
N LYS A 160 29.43 42.75 -6.07
CA LYS A 160 28.82 42.88 -4.73
C LYS A 160 27.30 43.06 -4.76
N LYS A 161 26.62 42.63 -5.83
CA LYS A 161 25.17 42.82 -5.95
C LYS A 161 24.42 42.10 -4.81
N HIS A 162 23.59 42.84 -4.07
CA HIS A 162 22.70 42.27 -3.06
C HIS A 162 21.58 41.48 -3.73
N ARG A 163 21.46 40.21 -3.37
CA ARG A 163 20.48 39.25 -3.88
C ARG A 163 20.07 38.30 -2.75
N THR A 164 18.95 37.60 -2.91
CA THR A 164 18.52 36.59 -1.94
C THR A 164 19.47 35.36 -1.96
N LYS A 165 19.44 34.53 -0.91
CA LYS A 165 20.30 33.32 -0.80
C LYS A 165 20.14 32.42 -2.03
N THR A 166 18.90 32.20 -2.46
CA THR A 166 18.54 31.36 -3.63
C THR A 166 19.05 31.96 -4.94
N ASP A 167 18.92 33.27 -5.12
CA ASP A 167 19.36 33.95 -6.34
C ASP A 167 20.89 33.97 -6.45
N VAL A 168 21.60 34.14 -5.33
CA VAL A 168 23.07 34.07 -5.30
C VAL A 168 23.52 32.65 -5.63
N LEU A 169 22.89 31.63 -5.04
CA LEU A 169 23.21 30.23 -5.33
C LEU A 169 22.97 29.88 -6.79
N ALA A 170 21.84 30.29 -7.38
CA ALA A 170 21.54 30.09 -8.79
C ALA A 170 22.56 30.80 -9.69
N ALA A 171 23.00 32.01 -9.32
CA ALA A 171 24.04 32.74 -10.02
C ALA A 171 25.40 32.03 -9.94
N ILE A 172 25.79 31.53 -8.76
CA ILE A 172 27.00 30.73 -8.57
C ILE A 172 26.94 29.47 -9.45
N ALA A 173 25.83 28.72 -9.40
CA ALA A 173 25.64 27.52 -10.20
C ALA A 173 25.78 27.80 -11.71
N LYS A 174 25.16 28.90 -12.19
CA LYS A 174 25.31 29.35 -13.58
C LYS A 174 26.76 29.65 -13.93
N VAL A 175 27.46 30.42 -13.09
CA VAL A 175 28.86 30.80 -13.32
C VAL A 175 29.76 29.56 -13.37
N VAL A 176 29.66 28.64 -12.41
CA VAL A 176 30.54 27.45 -12.36
C VAL A 176 30.28 26.49 -13.52
N LYS A 177 29.01 26.34 -13.94
CA LYS A 177 28.67 25.45 -15.06
C LYS A 177 29.11 26.02 -16.42
N THR A 178 29.04 27.35 -16.60
CA THR A 178 29.27 28.00 -17.90
C THR A 178 30.67 28.57 -18.10
N GLN A 179 31.31 29.10 -17.05
CA GLN A 179 32.58 29.82 -17.17
C GLN A 179 33.78 28.91 -16.90
N ARG A 180 34.89 29.20 -17.58
CA ARG A 180 36.21 28.59 -17.38
C ARG A 180 37.25 29.69 -17.13
N ARG A 181 38.34 29.31 -16.47
CA ARG A 181 39.51 30.16 -16.28
C ARG A 181 40.29 30.31 -17.59
N ILE A 182 41.24 31.24 -17.62
CA ILE A 182 42.08 31.56 -18.79
C ILE A 182 42.90 30.33 -19.22
N ASP A 183 43.31 29.49 -18.27
CA ASP A 183 44.00 28.22 -18.50
C ASP A 183 43.04 27.06 -18.90
N GLY A 184 41.76 27.35 -19.12
CA GLY A 184 40.73 26.36 -19.45
C GLY A 184 40.21 25.55 -18.25
N SER A 185 40.81 25.71 -17.06
CA SER A 185 40.38 24.99 -15.85
C SER A 185 39.05 25.51 -15.32
N ARG A 186 38.33 24.68 -14.55
CA ARG A 186 37.11 25.11 -13.85
C ARG A 186 37.47 26.06 -12.70
N ILE A 187 36.51 26.90 -12.34
CA ILE A 187 36.60 27.70 -11.11
C ILE A 187 36.66 26.72 -9.92
N PRO A 188 37.65 26.85 -9.00
CA PRO A 188 37.84 25.94 -7.86
C PRO A 188 36.84 26.27 -6.76
N LEU A 189 35.56 26.06 -7.06
CA LEU A 189 34.43 26.36 -6.19
C LEU A 189 34.60 25.73 -4.81
N ALA A 190 35.00 24.46 -4.76
CA ALA A 190 35.20 23.74 -3.52
C ALA A 190 36.33 24.35 -2.66
N SER A 191 37.51 24.61 -3.23
CA SER A 191 38.62 25.21 -2.49
C SER A 191 38.30 26.61 -1.98
N LEU A 192 37.60 27.43 -2.78
CA LEU A 192 37.15 28.76 -2.37
C LEU A 192 36.17 28.70 -1.20
N MET A 193 35.18 27.79 -1.26
CA MET A 193 34.21 27.65 -0.19
C MET A 193 34.84 27.07 1.07
N HIS A 194 35.71 26.07 0.94
CA HIS A 194 36.43 25.47 2.05
C HIS A 194 37.23 26.52 2.82
N GLN A 195 37.92 27.42 2.12
CA GLN A 195 38.64 28.51 2.77
C GLN A 195 37.69 29.44 3.55
N ILE A 196 36.52 29.78 3.01
CA ILE A 196 35.53 30.62 3.71
C ILE A 196 35.07 29.93 5.01
N TRP A 197 34.79 28.63 4.96
CA TRP A 197 34.39 27.87 6.14
C TRP A 197 35.52 27.73 7.16
N LEU A 198 36.75 27.52 6.70
CA LEU A 198 37.93 27.47 7.55
C LEU A 198 38.14 28.82 8.25
N ASP A 199 38.02 29.94 7.54
CA ASP A 199 38.17 31.28 8.11
C ASP A 199 37.13 31.53 9.22
N ALA A 200 35.88 31.11 8.99
CA ALA A 200 34.76 31.25 9.95
C ALA A 200 34.77 30.24 11.11
N TYR A 201 35.64 29.21 11.07
CA TYR A 201 35.66 28.16 12.08
C TYR A 201 36.21 28.66 13.44
N PRO A 202 35.52 28.40 14.57
CA PRO A 202 35.80 29.10 15.83
C PRO A 202 36.99 28.54 16.64
N LEU A 203 37.41 27.29 16.41
CA LEU A 203 38.51 26.71 17.18
C LEU A 203 39.88 27.17 16.66
N VAL A 204 40.81 27.39 17.60
CA VAL A 204 42.21 27.72 17.32
C VAL A 204 43.00 26.48 16.90
N GLY A 205 44.15 26.68 16.24
CA GLY A 205 45.00 25.58 15.75
C GLY A 205 44.44 24.88 14.51
N LYS A 206 43.61 25.58 13.72
CA LYS A 206 43.01 25.06 12.48
C LYS A 206 44.00 25.06 11.32
N THR A 207 43.99 24.00 10.51
CA THR A 207 44.85 23.84 9.34
C THR A 207 44.04 23.79 8.04
N ARG A 208 44.69 24.01 6.88
CA ARG A 208 44.01 23.89 5.58
C ARG A 208 43.51 22.47 5.28
N ALA A 209 44.09 21.46 5.93
CA ALA A 209 43.73 20.06 5.75
C ALA A 209 42.50 19.63 6.57
N ASP A 210 42.11 20.43 7.56
CA ASP A 210 41.03 20.12 8.47
C ASP A 210 39.69 20.00 7.73
N VAL A 211 38.86 19.07 8.17
CA VAL A 211 37.53 18.84 7.62
C VAL A 211 36.55 19.85 8.24
N MET A 212 35.86 20.62 7.40
CA MET A 212 34.91 21.67 7.83
C MET A 212 33.45 21.26 7.63
N VAL A 213 33.19 20.44 6.62
CA VAL A 213 31.86 19.98 6.22
C VAL A 213 31.94 18.50 5.91
N ILE A 214 30.96 17.76 6.41
CA ILE A 214 30.84 16.31 6.26
C ILE A 214 29.44 15.93 5.80
N ARG A 215 29.32 14.77 5.16
CA ARG A 215 28.05 14.07 5.02
C ARG A 215 28.20 12.64 5.53
N MET A 216 27.08 12.00 5.82
CA MET A 216 27.07 10.56 6.04
C MET A 216 27.30 9.84 4.70
N THR A 217 28.06 8.75 4.72
CA THR A 217 28.20 7.90 3.54
C THR A 217 26.83 7.33 3.15
N SER A 218 26.41 7.54 1.89
CA SER A 218 25.07 7.16 1.41
C SER A 218 24.74 5.70 1.74
N SER A 219 25.61 4.76 1.38
CA SER A 219 25.38 3.32 1.60
C SER A 219 25.14 2.97 3.07
N THR A 220 25.95 3.51 3.96
CA THR A 220 25.88 3.25 5.40
C THR A 220 24.64 3.90 6.01
N ARG A 221 24.33 5.14 5.62
CA ARG A 221 23.13 5.85 6.06
C ARG A 221 21.86 5.09 5.65
N GLU A 222 21.74 4.71 4.38
CA GLU A 222 20.53 4.02 3.91
C GLU A 222 20.36 2.64 4.54
N LEU A 223 21.46 1.92 4.81
CA LEU A 223 21.42 0.68 5.58
C LEU A 223 20.90 0.92 7.00
N MET A 224 21.43 1.90 7.73
CA MET A 224 21.00 2.18 9.10
C MET A 224 19.52 2.60 9.17
N LEU A 225 19.05 3.38 8.20
CA LEU A 225 17.63 3.75 8.11
C LEU A 225 16.75 2.55 7.73
N ARG A 226 17.23 1.61 6.92
CA ARG A 226 16.52 0.35 6.62
C ARG A 226 16.41 -0.53 7.85
N ILE A 227 17.50 -0.74 8.58
CA ILE A 227 17.50 -1.48 9.85
C ILE A 227 16.48 -0.85 10.82
N HIS A 228 16.47 0.48 10.92
CA HIS A 228 15.47 1.20 11.72
C HIS A 228 14.03 0.98 11.25
N ARG A 229 13.75 1.04 9.94
CA ARG A 229 12.42 0.75 9.39
C ARG A 229 12.00 -0.70 9.57
N LEU A 230 12.93 -1.64 9.48
CA LEU A 230 12.71 -3.06 9.71
C LEU A 230 12.42 -3.36 11.19
N PHE A 231 13.04 -2.62 12.12
CA PHE A 231 12.74 -2.73 13.54
C PHE A 231 11.30 -2.25 13.85
N TYR A 232 10.86 -1.16 13.24
CA TYR A 232 9.55 -0.56 13.53
C TYR A 232 8.39 -1.01 12.64
N ILE A 233 8.66 -1.67 11.50
CA ILE A 233 7.70 -2.21 10.51
C ILE A 233 6.38 -1.45 10.43
N VAL A 234 6.19 -0.60 9.41
CA VAL A 234 4.93 0.14 9.19
C VAL A 234 4.54 1.12 10.33
N SER A 235 5.13 1.02 11.53
CA SER A 235 4.85 1.80 12.74
C SER A 235 5.74 3.04 12.88
N THR A 236 6.51 3.38 11.84
CA THR A 236 7.17 4.68 11.75
C THR A 236 6.33 5.60 10.87
N PRO A 237 5.44 6.43 11.45
CA PRO A 237 4.76 7.44 10.66
C PRO A 237 5.80 8.41 10.06
N PRO A 238 5.60 8.90 8.83
CA PRO A 238 6.41 9.98 8.29
C PRO A 238 6.34 11.19 9.22
N PHE A 239 7.46 11.90 9.42
CA PHE A 239 7.58 13.01 10.37
C PHE A 239 6.59 14.15 10.07
N ASN A 240 6.28 14.38 8.79
CA ASN A 240 5.25 15.30 8.33
C ASN A 240 4.70 14.86 6.96
N ASN A 241 3.43 14.45 6.90
CA ASN A 241 2.74 14.28 5.59
C ASN A 241 2.51 15.62 4.86
N THR A 242 2.65 16.74 5.55
CA THR A 242 2.09 18.05 5.15
C THR A 242 3.07 19.22 5.27
N ALA A 243 4.39 18.99 5.18
CA ALA A 243 5.30 20.13 5.02
C ALA A 243 4.98 20.80 3.68
N PHE A 244 4.33 21.97 3.78
CA PHE A 244 3.84 22.82 2.70
C PHE A 244 4.98 23.06 1.71
N ILE A 245 4.86 22.52 0.51
CA ILE A 245 5.74 22.91 -0.58
C ILE A 245 5.24 24.28 -1.05
N PRO A 246 6.11 25.29 -1.18
CA PRO A 246 5.70 26.62 -1.62
C PRO A 246 5.02 26.52 -2.99
N SER A 247 3.76 26.96 -3.00
CA SER A 247 2.83 27.04 -4.11
C SER A 247 3.36 27.93 -5.24
N LYS A 248 4.19 27.35 -6.11
CA LYS A 248 4.44 27.85 -7.46
C LYS A 248 4.19 26.68 -8.40
N GLN A 249 3.61 26.95 -9.57
CA GLN A 249 3.48 25.95 -10.64
C GLN A 249 4.86 25.31 -10.87
N GLN A 250 5.02 24.07 -10.42
CA GLN A 250 6.25 23.31 -10.58
C GLN A 250 6.02 22.29 -11.69
N GLU A 251 7.00 22.21 -12.59
CA GLU A 251 7.05 21.16 -13.59
C GLU A 251 7.12 19.78 -12.90
N ILE A 252 6.48 18.75 -13.46
CA ILE A 252 6.37 17.43 -12.82
C ILE A 252 7.75 16.83 -12.52
N ALA A 253 8.72 16.99 -13.42
CA ALA A 253 10.10 16.55 -13.20
C ALA A 253 10.72 17.16 -11.92
N GLN A 254 10.46 18.47 -11.69
CA GLN A 254 10.95 19.17 -10.50
C GLN A 254 10.25 18.67 -9.23
N LEU A 255 8.95 18.38 -9.33
CA LEU A 255 8.18 17.82 -8.22
C LEU A 255 8.68 16.42 -7.83
N ILE A 256 8.98 15.55 -8.80
CA ILE A 256 9.54 14.21 -8.56
C ILE A 256 10.93 14.32 -7.92
N ALA A 257 11.81 15.16 -8.46
CA ALA A 257 13.15 15.36 -7.92
C ALA A 257 13.09 15.87 -6.46
N MET A 258 12.20 16.82 -6.17
CA MET A 258 12.00 17.36 -4.83
C MET A 258 11.39 16.32 -3.87
N ALA A 259 10.36 15.59 -4.30
CA ALA A 259 9.75 14.53 -3.51
C ALA A 259 10.77 13.43 -3.17
N THR A 260 11.58 13.03 -4.16
CA THR A 260 12.68 12.07 -3.99
C THR A 260 13.71 12.59 -2.98
N HIS A 261 14.15 13.84 -3.12
CA HIS A 261 15.10 14.47 -2.19
C HIS A 261 14.53 14.53 -0.76
N LYS A 262 13.26 14.89 -0.62
CA LYS A 262 12.56 14.95 0.66
C LYS A 262 12.49 13.56 1.30
N VAL A 263 11.99 12.55 0.59
CA VAL A 263 11.92 11.16 1.08
C VAL A 263 13.29 10.63 1.51
N ARG A 264 14.35 10.99 0.76
CA ARG A 264 15.71 10.53 1.05
C ARG A 264 16.30 11.17 2.31
N TYR A 265 16.13 12.48 2.51
CA TYR A 265 16.89 13.24 3.51
C TYR A 265 16.08 13.81 4.67
N GLU A 266 14.75 13.68 4.66
CA GLU A 266 13.89 14.08 5.76
C GLU A 266 14.12 13.17 6.99
N PRO A 267 14.15 13.73 8.21
CA PRO A 267 14.26 12.96 9.44
C PRO A 267 13.16 11.91 9.59
N ILE A 268 13.53 10.75 10.13
CA ILE A 268 12.57 9.71 10.52
C ILE A 268 12.25 9.86 12.01
N GLN A 269 10.99 9.67 12.40
CA GLN A 269 10.61 9.61 13.82
C GLN A 269 11.22 8.38 14.49
N TRP A 270 11.67 8.53 15.73
CA TRP A 270 12.24 7.44 16.53
C TRP A 270 11.32 7.19 17.74
N PRO A 271 10.25 6.38 17.60
CA PRO A 271 9.27 6.17 18.67
C PRO A 271 9.90 5.67 19.98
N GLY A 272 10.98 4.89 19.91
CA GLY A 272 11.69 4.37 21.07
C GLY A 272 12.36 5.44 21.92
N LEU A 273 12.68 6.62 21.36
CA LEU A 273 13.16 7.74 22.16
C LEU A 273 12.11 8.22 23.16
N LEU A 274 10.82 8.19 22.81
CA LEU A 274 9.75 8.57 23.72
C LEU A 274 9.66 7.60 24.90
N VAL A 275 10.03 6.33 24.70
CA VAL A 275 10.16 5.35 25.79
C VAL A 275 11.34 5.72 26.68
N PHE A 276 12.52 5.97 26.11
CA PHE A 276 13.70 6.37 26.88
C PHE A 276 13.55 7.70 27.61
N PHE A 277 12.69 8.60 27.13
CA PHE A 277 12.35 9.85 27.79
C PHE A 277 11.18 9.72 28.78
N ASN A 278 10.71 8.49 29.06
CA ASN A 278 9.56 8.19 29.92
C ASN A 278 8.30 9.01 29.53
N LYS A 279 8.10 9.24 28.22
CA LYS A 279 6.93 9.91 27.66
C LYS A 279 5.86 8.93 27.17
N VAL A 280 6.27 7.71 26.83
CA VAL A 280 5.39 6.65 26.35
C VAL A 280 5.77 5.34 27.05
N VAL A 281 4.76 4.62 27.52
CA VAL A 281 4.91 3.26 28.05
C VAL A 281 4.08 2.34 27.15
N TYR A 282 4.69 1.28 26.62
CA TYR A 282 4.00 0.29 25.82
C TYR A 282 3.54 -0.89 26.70
N PRO A 283 2.42 -1.56 26.36
CA PRO A 283 2.03 -2.79 27.04
C PRO A 283 3.10 -3.87 26.89
N THR A 284 3.36 -4.61 27.96
CA THR A 284 4.24 -5.77 27.93
C THR A 284 3.47 -6.99 27.42
N TYR A 285 4.00 -7.65 26.40
CA TYR A 285 3.45 -8.91 25.88
C TYR A 285 4.61 -9.85 25.51
N GLN A 286 4.37 -11.16 25.61
CA GLN A 286 5.36 -12.15 25.24
C GLN A 286 5.41 -12.29 23.71
N LEU A 287 6.62 -12.23 23.14
CA LEU A 287 6.84 -12.49 21.72
C LEU A 287 7.08 -13.98 21.53
N SER A 288 6.20 -14.65 20.80
CA SER A 288 6.38 -16.05 20.37
C SER A 288 7.38 -16.11 19.21
N CYS A 289 8.65 -15.78 19.45
CA CYS A 289 9.66 -15.78 18.39
C CYS A 289 10.12 -17.20 18.00
N HIS A 290 9.90 -18.19 18.87
CA HIS A 290 10.38 -19.56 18.73
C HIS A 290 9.25 -20.53 19.08
N GLY A 291 8.58 -21.07 18.07
CA GLY A 291 7.62 -22.16 18.28
C GLY A 291 8.40 -23.41 18.68
N ASN A 292 8.34 -23.81 19.95
CA ASN A 292 8.77 -25.14 20.41
C ASN A 292 7.75 -26.25 20.04
N SER A 293 6.90 -25.99 19.04
CA SER A 293 5.86 -26.89 18.56
C SER A 293 6.22 -27.35 17.16
N VAL A 294 6.34 -28.67 16.98
CA VAL A 294 6.71 -29.37 15.74
C VAL A 294 5.70 -29.13 14.58
N MET A 295 4.66 -28.33 14.78
CA MET A 295 3.61 -28.04 13.80
C MET A 295 3.28 -26.55 13.57
N GLU A 296 3.97 -25.60 14.22
CA GLU A 296 3.73 -24.17 13.96
C GLU A 296 4.69 -23.64 12.90
N THR A 297 4.18 -23.41 11.70
CA THR A 297 4.91 -22.79 10.59
C THR A 297 5.43 -21.42 11.04
N LYS A 298 6.76 -21.25 11.08
CA LYS A 298 7.44 -19.97 11.39
C LYS A 298 6.96 -18.93 10.37
N CYS A 299 6.01 -18.08 10.76
CA CYS A 299 5.41 -17.10 9.86
C CYS A 299 6.36 -15.90 9.71
N CYS A 300 7.23 -15.94 8.70
CA CYS A 300 8.09 -14.82 8.36
C CYS A 300 7.30 -13.73 7.62
N ILE A 301 7.47 -12.47 8.03
CA ILE A 301 6.81 -11.32 7.40
C ILE A 301 7.25 -11.17 5.93
N PHE A 302 8.53 -11.43 5.66
CA PHE A 302 9.11 -11.45 4.33
C PHE A 302 9.62 -12.86 4.04
N SER A 303 9.29 -13.40 2.87
CA SER A 303 9.69 -14.75 2.46
C SER A 303 11.16 -14.84 2.02
N SER A 304 11.75 -13.74 1.56
CA SER A 304 13.14 -13.68 1.13
C SER A 304 13.69 -12.24 1.16
N SER A 305 15.00 -12.10 0.91
CA SER A 305 15.66 -10.80 0.72
C SER A 305 15.05 -10.02 -0.46
N GLU A 306 14.69 -10.70 -1.55
CA GLU A 306 14.01 -10.11 -2.71
C GLU A 306 12.67 -9.49 -2.33
N ALA A 307 11.85 -10.21 -1.55
CA ALA A 307 10.58 -9.70 -1.06
C ALA A 307 10.77 -8.42 -0.24
N TYR A 308 11.75 -8.41 0.67
CA TYR A 308 12.04 -7.27 1.53
C TYR A 308 12.58 -6.06 0.77
N VAL A 309 13.55 -6.23 -0.13
CA VAL A 309 14.12 -5.12 -0.91
C VAL A 309 13.06 -4.52 -1.84
N CYS A 310 12.25 -5.34 -2.51
CA CYS A 310 11.13 -4.85 -3.32
C CYS A 310 10.11 -4.08 -2.47
N TYR A 311 9.81 -4.55 -1.25
CA TYR A 311 8.93 -3.85 -0.32
C TYR A 311 9.50 -2.48 0.08
N GLU A 312 10.78 -2.39 0.40
CA GLU A 312 11.43 -1.11 0.75
C GLU A 312 11.34 -0.12 -0.42
N MET A 313 11.60 -0.55 -1.66
CA MET A 313 11.51 0.29 -2.85
C MET A 313 10.07 0.74 -3.13
N ALA A 314 9.12 -0.19 -3.12
CA ALA A 314 7.71 0.12 -3.30
C ALA A 314 7.20 1.10 -2.24
N THR A 315 7.67 0.98 -1.00
CA THR A 315 7.34 1.92 0.08
C THR A 315 7.90 3.33 -0.20
N GLN A 316 9.12 3.45 -0.71
CA GLN A 316 9.68 4.76 -1.09
C GLN A 316 8.92 5.37 -2.28
N LEU A 317 8.63 4.60 -3.34
CA LEU A 317 7.79 5.05 -4.46
C LEU A 317 6.43 5.56 -3.97
N HIS A 318 5.80 4.83 -3.05
CA HIS A 318 4.51 5.22 -2.52
C HIS A 318 4.57 6.51 -1.68
N ARG A 319 5.68 6.76 -0.98
CA ARG A 319 5.90 8.05 -0.29
C ARG A 319 6.08 9.19 -1.29
N ILE A 320 6.83 8.98 -2.38
CA ILE A 320 6.99 9.95 -3.47
C ILE A 320 5.61 10.27 -4.07
N MET A 321 4.80 9.24 -4.37
CA MET A 321 3.45 9.40 -4.90
C MET A 321 2.55 10.24 -3.98
N ASN A 322 2.56 10.01 -2.66
CA ASN A 322 1.75 10.80 -1.73
C ASN A 322 2.16 12.29 -1.70
N ILE A 323 3.45 12.59 -1.84
CA ILE A 323 3.94 13.97 -1.98
C ILE A 323 3.47 14.55 -3.32
N MET A 324 3.54 13.78 -4.41
CA MET A 324 3.06 14.23 -5.71
C MET A 324 1.55 14.50 -5.68
N GLU A 325 0.73 13.57 -5.20
CA GLU A 325 -0.72 13.71 -5.11
C GLU A 325 -1.15 14.98 -4.36
N SER A 326 -0.46 15.30 -3.27
CA SER A 326 -0.78 16.49 -2.45
C SER A 326 -0.36 17.82 -3.08
N ASN A 327 0.51 17.81 -4.10
CA ASN A 327 1.10 19.03 -4.68
C ASN A 327 0.89 19.16 -6.20
N LEU A 328 0.36 18.12 -6.86
CA LEU A 328 0.09 18.15 -8.28
C LEU A 328 -1.11 19.06 -8.56
N LEU A 329 -0.86 20.18 -9.22
CA LEU A 329 -1.90 21.07 -9.72
C LEU A 329 -2.44 20.50 -11.04
N ILE A 330 -3.60 19.86 -10.98
CA ILE A 330 -4.32 19.42 -12.17
C ILE A 330 -5.23 20.55 -12.63
N MET A 331 -4.95 21.10 -13.81
CA MET A 331 -5.89 21.98 -14.50
C MET A 331 -6.83 21.10 -15.33
N PRO A 332 -8.16 21.18 -15.13
CA PRO A 332 -9.10 20.45 -15.98
C PRO A 332 -8.94 20.99 -17.40
N PRO A 333 -8.83 20.10 -18.41
CA PRO A 333 -8.64 20.55 -19.77
C PRO A 333 -9.90 21.26 -20.28
N ASP A 334 -9.74 22.09 -21.31
CA ASP A 334 -10.82 22.88 -21.90
C ASP A 334 -12.01 22.01 -22.33
N LYS A 335 -13.17 22.63 -22.54
CA LYS A 335 -14.41 21.91 -22.90
C LYS A 335 -14.28 21.10 -24.20
N GLU A 336 -13.33 21.44 -25.06
CA GLU A 336 -13.08 20.81 -26.37
C GLU A 336 -11.95 19.76 -26.33
N TYR A 337 -11.48 19.36 -25.15
CA TYR A 337 -10.42 18.36 -25.05
C TYR A 337 -10.90 16.97 -25.48
N GLU A 338 -10.37 16.50 -26.61
CA GLU A 338 -10.42 15.10 -27.01
C GLU A 338 -9.16 14.37 -26.51
N GLU A 339 -9.36 13.20 -25.90
CA GLU A 339 -8.26 12.40 -25.36
C GLU A 339 -7.44 11.81 -26.53
N PRO A 340 -6.11 12.03 -26.57
CA PRO A 340 -5.26 11.47 -27.62
C PRO A 340 -5.15 9.94 -27.50
N ASP A 341 -4.78 9.29 -28.60
CA ASP A 341 -4.54 7.85 -28.62
C ASP A 341 -3.44 7.43 -27.62
N LEU A 342 -3.59 6.22 -27.07
CA LEU A 342 -2.62 5.64 -26.15
C LEU A 342 -1.24 5.47 -26.79
N GLU A 343 -0.23 6.04 -26.13
CA GLU A 343 1.17 5.78 -26.47
C GLU A 343 1.52 4.29 -26.31
N LEU A 344 2.39 3.76 -27.18
CA LEU A 344 2.88 2.37 -27.16
C LEU A 344 3.34 1.90 -25.78
N LYS A 345 3.94 2.78 -24.96
CA LYS A 345 4.43 2.45 -23.62
C LYS A 345 3.33 1.95 -22.67
N TRP A 346 2.07 2.27 -22.94
CA TRP A 346 0.92 1.82 -22.15
C TRP A 346 0.37 0.46 -22.59
N LEU A 347 0.63 0.08 -23.84
CA LEU A 347 0.13 -1.14 -24.48
C LEU A 347 1.08 -2.34 -24.30
N LEU A 348 2.35 -2.10 -23.99
CA LEU A 348 3.33 -3.14 -23.72
C LEU A 348 3.15 -3.67 -22.28
N SER A 349 2.56 -4.86 -22.13
CA SER A 349 2.39 -5.54 -20.83
C SER A 349 3.69 -6.13 -20.27
N ASP A 350 4.65 -6.45 -21.15
CA ASP A 350 5.82 -7.28 -20.83
C ASP A 350 7.15 -6.52 -20.82
N THR A 351 7.15 -5.25 -20.41
CA THR A 351 8.41 -4.51 -20.29
C THR A 351 9.18 -4.94 -19.05
N THR A 352 10.45 -5.29 -19.22
CA THR A 352 11.40 -5.51 -18.12
C THR A 352 11.35 -4.31 -17.16
N PRO A 353 11.18 -4.52 -15.84
CA PRO A 353 11.14 -3.43 -14.89
C PRO A 353 12.46 -2.65 -14.95
N VAL A 354 12.42 -1.34 -14.74
CA VAL A 354 13.63 -0.51 -14.88
C VAL A 354 14.47 -0.49 -13.59
N LEU A 355 13.82 -0.72 -12.44
CA LEU A 355 14.49 -0.73 -11.14
C LEU A 355 15.19 -2.08 -10.89
N PHE A 356 16.46 -2.04 -10.53
CA PHE A 356 17.33 -3.21 -10.39
C PHE A 356 16.78 -4.27 -9.43
N ALA A 357 16.16 -3.86 -8.31
CA ALA A 357 15.52 -4.78 -7.37
C ALA A 357 14.45 -5.66 -8.02
N PHE A 358 13.67 -5.09 -8.95
CA PHE A 358 12.61 -5.79 -9.66
C PHE A 358 13.16 -6.52 -10.89
N GLN A 359 14.22 -6.03 -11.54
CA GLN A 359 14.93 -6.75 -12.61
C GLN A 359 15.47 -8.09 -12.12
N ARG A 360 15.99 -8.12 -10.88
CA ARG A 360 16.46 -9.34 -10.25
C ARG A 360 15.38 -10.41 -10.16
N LEU A 361 14.11 -10.02 -9.96
CA LEU A 361 13.00 -10.97 -9.95
C LEU A 361 12.87 -11.68 -11.30
N ASN A 362 12.97 -10.94 -12.41
CA ASN A 362 12.96 -11.51 -13.75
C ASN A 362 14.16 -12.44 -13.99
N GLY A 363 15.36 -12.08 -13.53
CA GLY A 363 16.53 -12.96 -13.62
C GLY A 363 16.31 -14.32 -12.92
N ILE A 364 15.59 -14.32 -11.79
CA ILE A 364 15.20 -15.55 -11.08
C ILE A 364 14.12 -16.33 -11.85
N LEU A 365 13.18 -15.62 -12.50
CA LEU A 365 12.09 -16.24 -13.27
C LEU A 365 12.60 -16.98 -14.52
N PHE A 366 13.56 -16.41 -15.24
CA PHE A 366 14.01 -16.93 -16.53
C PHE A 366 15.27 -17.79 -16.46
N ASN A 367 15.72 -18.19 -15.26
CA ASN A 367 16.93 -19.01 -15.04
C ASN A 367 18.14 -18.46 -15.81
N ASP A 368 18.28 -17.15 -15.87
CA ASP A 368 19.44 -16.56 -16.54
C ASP A 368 20.66 -16.92 -15.69
N VAL A 369 21.57 -17.72 -16.23
CA VAL A 369 22.85 -18.11 -15.60
C VAL A 369 23.67 -16.84 -15.26
N ASP A 370 23.29 -15.72 -15.87
CA ASP A 370 23.75 -14.35 -15.63
C ASP A 370 23.19 -13.67 -14.37
N ALA A 371 22.29 -14.27 -13.57
CA ALA A 371 21.93 -13.70 -12.26
C ALA A 371 23.15 -13.57 -11.33
N THR A 372 24.16 -14.41 -11.56
CA THR A 372 25.52 -14.33 -11.00
C THR A 372 26.48 -13.44 -11.82
N GLU A 373 26.26 -13.23 -13.12
CA GLU A 373 27.08 -12.34 -13.97
C GLU A 373 26.67 -10.84 -13.94
N LEU A 374 25.44 -10.52 -13.55
CA LEU A 374 24.98 -9.15 -13.25
C LEU A 374 25.74 -8.56 -12.04
N ASP A 375 26.27 -9.42 -11.17
CA ASP A 375 27.15 -8.98 -10.09
C ASP A 375 28.55 -8.56 -10.59
N THR A 376 28.99 -9.01 -11.78
CA THR A 376 30.37 -8.85 -12.31
C THR A 376 30.52 -7.95 -13.55
N LYS A 377 29.48 -7.66 -14.35
CA LYS A 377 29.64 -6.97 -15.66
C LYS A 377 29.92 -5.45 -15.65
N CYS A 378 30.02 -4.77 -14.49
CA CYS A 378 30.39 -3.34 -14.47
C CYS A 378 31.70 -3.10 -13.71
N GLY A 379 32.79 -2.89 -14.47
CA GLY A 379 34.12 -2.64 -13.95
C GLY A 379 34.19 -1.38 -13.07
N SER A 380 34.95 -1.50 -11.98
CA SER A 380 35.41 -0.44 -11.07
C SER A 380 34.44 0.07 -9.98
N THR A 381 34.14 -0.79 -9.01
CA THR A 381 34.11 -0.45 -7.56
C THR A 381 33.96 -1.78 -6.80
N LYS A 382 34.65 -1.97 -5.66
CA LYS A 382 34.57 -3.19 -4.83
C LYS A 382 33.12 -3.71 -4.79
N ALA A 383 32.91 -4.94 -5.28
CA ALA A 383 31.59 -5.49 -5.57
C ALA A 383 30.67 -5.40 -4.34
N ARG A 384 29.77 -4.40 -4.34
CA ARG A 384 28.72 -4.25 -3.32
C ARG A 384 27.65 -5.30 -3.57
N SER A 385 26.99 -5.77 -2.51
CA SER A 385 25.80 -6.63 -2.63
C SER A 385 24.69 -6.02 -3.50
N TRP A 386 23.91 -6.87 -4.14
CA TRP A 386 22.78 -6.44 -4.98
C TRP A 386 21.73 -5.64 -4.18
N GLN A 387 21.56 -5.91 -2.88
CA GLN A 387 20.67 -5.14 -2.00
C GLN A 387 21.11 -3.68 -1.90
N MET A 388 22.42 -3.45 -1.74
CA MET A 388 22.99 -2.10 -1.67
C MET A 388 22.96 -1.40 -3.02
N ARG A 389 23.26 -2.13 -4.12
CA ARG A 389 23.15 -1.60 -5.49
C ARG A 389 21.73 -1.17 -5.83
N SER A 390 20.72 -1.94 -5.41
CA SER A 390 19.30 -1.62 -5.63
C SER A 390 18.91 -0.25 -5.08
N TRP A 391 19.48 0.17 -3.95
CA TRP A 391 19.23 1.48 -3.34
C TRP A 391 19.90 2.63 -4.08
N GLU A 392 21.10 2.40 -4.61
CA GLU A 392 21.82 3.38 -5.42
C GLU A 392 21.13 3.56 -6.77
N ASP A 393 20.78 2.45 -7.42
CA ASP A 393 20.01 2.40 -8.67
C ASP A 393 18.67 3.13 -8.53
N PHE A 394 17.91 2.85 -7.47
CA PHE A 394 16.61 3.50 -7.23
C PHE A 394 16.69 5.03 -7.32
N TYR A 395 17.61 5.65 -6.57
CA TYR A 395 17.71 7.10 -6.55
C TYR A 395 18.32 7.69 -7.82
N ASN A 396 19.24 6.96 -8.46
CA ASN A 396 19.77 7.38 -9.75
C ASN A 396 18.62 7.39 -10.78
N HIS A 397 17.81 6.35 -10.81
CA HIS A 397 16.67 6.24 -11.71
C HIS A 397 15.61 7.33 -11.47
N MET A 398 15.28 7.64 -10.22
CA MET A 398 14.32 8.71 -9.89
C MET A 398 14.75 10.09 -10.43
N GLN A 399 16.04 10.35 -10.68
CA GLN A 399 16.51 11.60 -11.28
C GLN A 399 16.22 11.69 -12.79
N TRP A 400 16.01 10.56 -13.46
CA TRP A 400 15.75 10.49 -14.90
C TRP A 400 14.28 10.52 -15.27
N ILE A 401 13.37 10.32 -14.30
CA ILE A 401 11.93 10.35 -14.53
C ILE A 401 11.50 11.81 -14.73
N LYS A 402 11.02 12.14 -15.94
CA LYS A 402 10.66 13.51 -16.32
C LYS A 402 9.15 13.77 -16.34
N SER A 403 8.34 12.73 -16.48
CA SER A 403 6.89 12.85 -16.55
C SER A 403 6.17 11.97 -15.52
N PHE A 404 4.92 12.30 -15.25
CA PHE A 404 4.06 11.47 -14.39
C PHE A 404 3.76 10.12 -15.05
N ASP A 405 3.57 10.13 -16.37
CA ASP A 405 3.37 8.92 -17.17
C ASP A 405 4.55 7.95 -17.03
N ASP A 406 5.79 8.43 -17.07
CA ASP A 406 6.99 7.60 -16.86
C ASP A 406 7.04 7.03 -15.43
N PHE A 407 6.70 7.82 -14.41
CA PHE A 407 6.64 7.36 -13.02
C PHE A 407 5.63 6.21 -12.84
N VAL A 408 4.45 6.34 -13.47
CA VAL A 408 3.40 5.32 -13.42
C VAL A 408 3.80 4.08 -14.23
N ALA A 409 4.42 4.25 -15.39
CA ALA A 409 4.93 3.15 -16.21
C ALA A 409 5.98 2.32 -15.46
N VAL A 410 6.94 2.97 -14.79
CA VAL A 410 7.93 2.29 -13.91
C VAL A 410 7.22 1.51 -12.82
N THR A 411 6.24 2.12 -12.14
CA THR A 411 5.47 1.46 -11.08
C THR A 411 4.71 0.23 -11.59
N LYS A 412 4.06 0.35 -12.76
CA LYS A 412 3.35 -0.75 -13.41
C LYS A 412 4.28 -1.91 -13.76
N GLY A 413 5.45 -1.63 -14.36
CA GLY A 413 6.47 -2.64 -14.65
C GLY A 413 6.97 -3.37 -13.40
N CYS A 414 7.20 -2.64 -12.30
CA CYS A 414 7.54 -3.23 -11.01
C CYS A 414 6.44 -4.14 -10.46
N LEU A 415 5.17 -3.75 -10.60
CA LEU A 415 4.03 -4.55 -10.14
C LEU A 415 3.94 -5.87 -10.90
N HIS A 416 4.04 -5.81 -12.24
CA HIS A 416 3.97 -6.99 -13.09
C HIS A 416 5.08 -8.00 -12.77
N ALA A 417 6.34 -7.54 -12.69
CA ALA A 417 7.48 -8.38 -12.32
C ALA A 417 7.30 -9.02 -10.93
N PHE A 418 6.79 -8.26 -9.96
CA PHE A 418 6.55 -8.77 -8.62
C PHE A 418 5.41 -9.81 -8.57
N GLN A 419 4.36 -9.63 -9.36
CA GLN A 419 3.26 -10.59 -9.45
C GLN A 419 3.72 -11.92 -10.04
N GLN A 420 4.43 -11.89 -11.17
CA GLN A 420 4.98 -13.10 -11.79
C GLN A 420 5.89 -13.86 -10.81
N TRP A 421 6.77 -13.13 -10.12
CA TRP A 421 7.62 -13.72 -9.09
C TRP A 421 6.83 -14.34 -7.92
N MET A 422 5.77 -13.69 -7.46
CA MET A 422 4.94 -14.24 -6.39
C MET A 422 4.18 -15.49 -6.84
N GLU A 423 3.63 -15.54 -8.05
CA GLU A 423 2.89 -16.69 -8.55
C GLU A 423 3.77 -17.95 -8.58
N ILE A 424 5.01 -17.82 -9.06
CA ILE A 424 5.97 -18.94 -9.06
C ILE A 424 6.41 -19.28 -7.63
N THR A 425 6.68 -18.28 -6.79
CA THR A 425 7.17 -18.53 -5.43
C THR A 425 6.09 -19.12 -4.52
N ALA A 426 4.82 -18.72 -4.70
CA ALA A 426 3.68 -19.26 -3.97
C ALA A 426 3.49 -20.75 -4.23
N SER A 427 3.80 -21.23 -5.45
CA SER A 427 3.80 -22.67 -5.75
C SER A 427 4.86 -23.47 -4.95
N ARG A 428 5.89 -22.79 -4.44
CA ARG A 428 7.03 -23.38 -3.72
C ARG A 428 6.96 -23.23 -2.20
N THR A 429 6.14 -22.31 -1.67
CA THR A 429 6.08 -21.99 -0.24
C THR A 429 4.71 -22.32 0.37
N SER A 430 4.67 -23.24 1.33
CA SER A 430 3.43 -23.77 1.93
C SER A 430 2.82 -22.87 3.05
N GLY A 431 3.07 -21.56 3.03
CA GLY A 431 2.65 -20.66 4.11
C GLY A 431 2.00 -19.38 3.58
N MET A 432 0.70 -19.21 3.80
CA MET A 432 0.03 -17.93 3.54
C MET A 432 0.42 -16.89 4.58
N VAL A 433 0.93 -15.74 4.14
CA VAL A 433 1.17 -14.59 5.02
C VAL A 433 -0.18 -14.04 5.49
N PRO A 434 -0.43 -13.93 6.81
CA PRO A 434 -1.68 -13.42 7.35
C PRO A 434 -2.05 -12.03 6.80
N VAL A 435 -3.36 -11.78 6.64
CA VAL A 435 -3.91 -10.54 6.07
C VAL A 435 -3.44 -9.27 6.80
N PHE A 436 -3.15 -9.35 8.10
CA PHE A 436 -2.66 -8.20 8.86
C PHE A 436 -1.24 -7.75 8.47
N PHE A 437 -0.44 -8.64 7.85
CA PHE A 437 0.84 -8.30 7.24
C PHE A 437 0.73 -7.87 5.77
N ALA A 438 -0.48 -7.69 5.22
CA ALA A 438 -0.64 -7.26 3.82
C ALA A 438 0.08 -5.94 3.50
N LYS A 439 0.25 -5.05 4.50
CA LYS A 439 1.02 -3.80 4.35
C LYS A 439 2.53 -4.03 4.19
N CYS A 440 3.05 -5.19 4.59
CA CYS A 440 4.46 -5.58 4.48
C CYS A 440 4.74 -6.30 3.15
N ASN A 441 4.01 -5.95 2.08
CA ASN A 441 4.15 -6.57 0.77
C ASN A 441 4.36 -5.48 -0.28
N ALA A 442 5.32 -5.69 -1.20
CA ALA A 442 5.62 -4.72 -2.25
C ALA A 442 4.41 -4.42 -3.14
N GLY A 443 3.67 -5.46 -3.54
CA GLY A 443 2.48 -5.34 -4.37
C GLY A 443 1.37 -4.51 -3.72
N TYR A 444 1.22 -4.58 -2.39
CA TYR A 444 0.29 -3.70 -1.67
C TYR A 444 0.60 -2.21 -1.90
N HIS A 445 1.87 -1.84 -1.85
CA HIS A 445 2.31 -0.46 -2.07
C HIS A 445 2.22 -0.05 -3.54
N LEU A 446 2.63 -0.90 -4.46
CA LEU A 446 2.54 -0.65 -5.91
C LEU A 446 1.09 -0.45 -6.37
N VAL A 447 0.16 -1.30 -5.93
CA VAL A 447 -1.28 -1.16 -6.21
C VAL A 447 -1.85 0.11 -5.59
N ARG A 448 -1.38 0.55 -4.41
CA ARG A 448 -1.79 1.84 -3.84
C ARG A 448 -1.33 3.04 -4.68
N ILE A 449 -0.12 2.98 -5.23
CA ILE A 449 0.37 4.02 -6.14
C ILE A 449 -0.51 4.09 -7.39
N LEU A 450 -0.76 2.95 -8.03
CA LEU A 450 -1.59 2.90 -9.24
C LEU A 450 -3.05 3.30 -8.97
N HIS A 451 -3.61 2.94 -7.81
CA HIS A 451 -4.93 3.41 -7.38
C HIS A 451 -4.99 4.94 -7.28
N CYS A 452 -3.97 5.56 -6.71
CA CYS A 452 -3.86 7.02 -6.66
C CYS A 452 -3.69 7.60 -8.07
N ALA A 453 -2.87 6.97 -8.92
CA ALA A 453 -2.65 7.40 -10.30
C ALA A 453 -3.94 7.39 -11.14
N VAL A 454 -4.80 6.37 -10.99
CA VAL A 454 -6.14 6.33 -11.61
C VAL A 454 -6.91 7.61 -11.29
N GLY A 455 -6.99 7.98 -10.01
CA GLY A 455 -7.70 9.20 -9.58
C GLY A 455 -7.11 10.49 -10.15
N LEU A 456 -5.80 10.55 -10.40
CA LEU A 456 -5.15 11.70 -11.04
C LEU A 456 -5.42 11.73 -12.55
N TYR A 457 -5.35 10.59 -13.25
CA TYR A 457 -5.67 10.52 -14.68
C TYR A 457 -7.14 10.84 -14.96
N GLU A 458 -8.06 10.41 -14.10
CA GLU A 458 -9.48 10.79 -14.19
C GLU A 458 -9.68 12.30 -14.10
N LYS A 459 -8.98 12.98 -13.18
CA LYS A 459 -9.01 14.45 -13.06
C LYS A 459 -8.39 15.15 -14.28
N MET A 460 -7.42 14.51 -14.94
CA MET A 460 -6.79 14.98 -16.18
C MET A 460 -7.62 14.64 -17.44
N ARG A 461 -8.78 13.98 -17.30
CA ARG A 461 -9.59 13.41 -18.40
C ARG A 461 -8.81 12.45 -19.33
N LYS A 462 -7.83 11.74 -18.78
CA LYS A 462 -7.11 10.65 -19.44
C LYS A 462 -7.78 9.31 -19.10
N TYR A 463 -9.00 9.11 -19.59
CA TYR A 463 -9.85 7.97 -19.21
C TYR A 463 -9.36 6.65 -19.79
N GLN A 464 -8.73 6.64 -20.98
CA GLN A 464 -8.16 5.43 -21.57
C GLN A 464 -7.06 4.84 -20.66
N ILE A 465 -6.16 5.67 -20.15
CA ILE A 465 -5.11 5.24 -19.20
C ILE A 465 -5.74 4.77 -17.88
N ALA A 466 -6.75 5.50 -17.38
CA ALA A 466 -7.45 5.11 -16.15
C ALA A 466 -8.12 3.73 -16.27
N VAL A 467 -8.76 3.42 -17.41
CA VAL A 467 -9.34 2.12 -17.71
C VAL A 467 -8.28 1.02 -17.74
N LEU A 468 -7.15 1.24 -18.42
CA LEU A 468 -6.04 0.27 -18.44
C LEU A 468 -5.54 -0.05 -17.04
N LEU A 469 -5.26 0.99 -16.24
CA LEU A 469 -4.77 0.81 -14.87
C LEU A 469 -5.81 0.14 -13.97
N LEU A 470 -7.11 0.41 -14.14
CA LEU A 470 -8.17 -0.26 -13.39
C LEU A 470 -8.24 -1.75 -13.71
N ASN A 471 -8.07 -2.13 -14.98
CA ASN A 471 -7.97 -3.53 -15.36
C ASN A 471 -6.74 -4.21 -14.73
N ASP A 472 -5.58 -3.56 -14.76
CA ASP A 472 -4.37 -4.06 -14.10
C ASP A 472 -4.61 -4.25 -12.58
N LEU A 473 -5.21 -3.26 -11.91
CA LEU A 473 -5.57 -3.32 -10.49
C LEU A 473 -6.52 -4.49 -10.18
N LEU A 474 -7.52 -4.71 -11.03
CA LEU A 474 -8.47 -5.81 -10.93
C LEU A 474 -7.82 -7.17 -11.22
N ALA A 475 -6.74 -7.25 -11.98
CA ALA A 475 -6.00 -8.51 -12.13
C ALA A 475 -5.21 -8.87 -10.87
N THR A 476 -4.95 -7.92 -9.97
CA THR A 476 -4.11 -8.16 -8.78
C THR A 476 -4.86 -8.82 -7.60
N PRO A 477 -4.16 -9.60 -6.76
CA PRO A 477 -4.72 -10.14 -5.51
C PRO A 477 -4.71 -9.13 -4.35
N PHE A 478 -4.26 -7.90 -4.58
CA PHE A 478 -4.07 -6.90 -3.51
C PHE A 478 -5.27 -5.98 -3.33
N LEU A 479 -5.38 -5.37 -2.15
CA LEU A 479 -6.44 -4.41 -1.78
C LEU A 479 -7.85 -4.89 -2.12
N GLU A 480 -8.17 -6.15 -1.83
CA GLU A 480 -9.45 -6.77 -2.20
C GLU A 480 -10.70 -5.93 -1.81
N ARG A 481 -10.64 -5.23 -0.67
CA ARG A 481 -11.70 -4.33 -0.19
C ARG A 481 -11.98 -3.14 -1.12
N LYS A 482 -11.08 -2.82 -2.05
CA LYS A 482 -11.21 -1.73 -3.03
C LYS A 482 -11.75 -2.21 -4.38
N ARG A 483 -11.91 -3.53 -4.60
CA ARG A 483 -12.33 -4.07 -5.90
C ARG A 483 -13.69 -3.57 -6.36
N GLY A 484 -14.67 -3.47 -5.46
CA GLY A 484 -15.98 -2.88 -5.79
C GLY A 484 -15.84 -1.44 -6.30
N TYR A 485 -15.05 -0.62 -5.60
CA TYR A 485 -14.74 0.75 -6.03
C TYR A 485 -14.04 0.78 -7.40
N TRP A 486 -13.05 -0.09 -7.66
CA TRP A 486 -12.36 -0.11 -8.96
C TRP A 486 -13.28 -0.50 -10.11
N TRP A 487 -14.14 -1.48 -9.89
CA TRP A 487 -15.16 -1.89 -10.83
C TRP A 487 -16.16 -0.77 -11.14
N ASP A 488 -16.63 -0.04 -10.11
CA ASP A 488 -17.49 1.14 -10.28
C ASP A 488 -16.79 2.24 -11.12
N ARG A 489 -15.52 2.54 -10.79
CA ARG A 489 -14.72 3.50 -11.56
C ARG A 489 -14.48 3.04 -13.00
N LEU A 490 -14.28 1.74 -13.22
CA LEU A 490 -14.09 1.18 -14.56
C LEU A 490 -15.33 1.37 -15.41
N ALA A 491 -16.52 1.07 -14.88
CA ALA A 491 -17.78 1.28 -15.57
C ALA A 491 -17.98 2.76 -15.94
N LEU A 492 -17.73 3.69 -15.00
CA LEU A 492 -17.83 5.13 -15.24
C LEU A 492 -16.84 5.61 -16.32
N ASN A 493 -15.59 5.13 -16.28
CA ASN A 493 -14.59 5.53 -17.27
C ASN A 493 -14.88 4.92 -18.66
N LEU A 494 -15.44 3.72 -18.73
CA LEU A 494 -15.92 3.11 -19.98
C LEU A 494 -17.09 3.90 -20.60
N GLU A 495 -17.96 4.47 -19.77
CA GLU A 495 -19.01 5.39 -20.21
C GLU A 495 -18.42 6.70 -20.76
N HIS A 496 -17.41 7.27 -20.10
CA HIS A 496 -16.71 8.46 -20.58
C HIS A 496 -16.06 8.26 -21.96
N ILE A 497 -15.50 7.07 -22.25
CA ILE A 497 -14.92 6.75 -23.57
C ILE A 497 -15.93 6.19 -24.58
N LYS A 498 -17.25 6.21 -24.26
CA LYS A 498 -18.35 5.73 -25.11
C LYS A 498 -18.33 4.23 -25.46
N CYS A 499 -17.67 3.40 -24.65
CA CYS A 499 -17.65 1.94 -24.80
C CYS A 499 -18.84 1.27 -24.08
N LEU A 500 -20.07 1.59 -24.50
CA LEU A 500 -21.31 1.25 -23.78
C LEU A 500 -21.49 -0.27 -23.52
N LYS A 501 -21.16 -1.14 -24.49
CA LYS A 501 -21.30 -2.60 -24.33
C LYS A 501 -20.39 -3.17 -23.24
N GLN A 502 -19.12 -2.76 -23.23
CA GLN A 502 -18.16 -3.16 -22.18
C GLN A 502 -18.53 -2.55 -20.83
N ALA A 503 -19.09 -1.33 -20.81
CA ALA A 503 -19.59 -0.71 -19.59
C ALA A 503 -20.76 -1.51 -18.99
N GLU A 504 -21.69 -1.99 -19.82
CA GLU A 504 -22.82 -2.84 -19.40
C GLU A 504 -22.36 -4.18 -18.80
N GLU A 505 -21.43 -4.89 -19.46
CA GLU A 505 -20.84 -6.13 -18.97
C GLU A 505 -20.05 -5.93 -17.66
N THR A 506 -19.23 -4.87 -17.61
CA THR A 506 -18.48 -4.48 -16.41
C THR A 506 -19.44 -4.18 -15.27
N PHE A 507 -20.52 -3.43 -15.51
CA PHE A 507 -21.53 -3.08 -14.51
C PHE A 507 -22.28 -4.30 -13.95
N PHE A 508 -22.36 -5.40 -14.71
CA PHE A 508 -22.85 -6.71 -14.27
C PHE A 508 -21.83 -7.43 -13.37
N VAL A 509 -20.56 -7.55 -13.79
CA VAL A 509 -19.48 -8.20 -13.01
C VAL A 509 -19.16 -7.46 -11.71
N THR A 510 -19.15 -6.12 -11.77
CA THR A 510 -19.05 -5.20 -10.61
C THR A 510 -20.07 -5.57 -9.55
N ARG A 511 -21.31 -5.82 -9.99
CA ARG A 511 -22.41 -6.19 -9.12
C ARG A 511 -22.19 -7.53 -8.45
N TRP A 512 -21.91 -8.54 -9.26
CA TRP A 512 -21.78 -9.92 -8.84
C TRP A 512 -20.72 -10.08 -7.76
N LYS A 513 -19.52 -9.51 -7.98
CA LYS A 513 -18.38 -9.60 -7.05
C LYS A 513 -18.56 -8.74 -5.79
N ALA A 514 -19.32 -7.65 -5.85
CA ALA A 514 -19.60 -6.81 -4.68
C ALA A 514 -20.73 -7.34 -3.78
N GLU A 515 -21.72 -8.05 -4.36
CA GLU A 515 -22.92 -8.50 -3.65
C GLU A 515 -22.84 -9.93 -3.08
N TYR A 516 -22.12 -10.86 -3.72
CA TYR A 516 -22.21 -12.29 -3.37
C TYR A 516 -20.90 -12.92 -2.89
N GLY A 517 -19.75 -12.23 -3.01
CA GLY A 517 -18.44 -12.84 -2.81
C GLY A 517 -18.02 -13.10 -1.36
N LYS A 518 -18.56 -12.42 -0.33
CA LYS A 518 -18.12 -12.59 1.08
C LYS A 518 -19.21 -12.22 2.11
N ARG A 519 -19.88 -13.26 2.62
CA ARG A 519 -20.81 -13.34 3.79
C ARG A 519 -22.31 -13.26 3.50
N SER A 520 -22.98 -14.35 3.81
CA SER A 520 -24.42 -14.54 3.96
C SER A 520 -24.94 -14.03 5.32
N ARG A 521 -26.13 -13.41 5.34
CA ARG A 521 -27.08 -13.49 6.47
C ARG A 521 -28.54 -13.50 5.98
N PHE A 522 -29.19 -14.63 6.28
CA PHE A 522 -30.62 -14.97 6.34
C PHE A 522 -31.64 -14.21 5.48
N MET A 523 -32.06 -14.86 4.40
CA MET A 523 -33.22 -15.76 4.49
C MET A 523 -32.73 -17.19 4.25
N ARG A 524 -33.41 -18.22 4.77
CA ARG A 524 -32.92 -19.61 4.68
C ARG A 524 -32.97 -20.07 3.22
N TRP A 525 -31.86 -19.82 2.54
CA TRP A 525 -31.43 -20.29 1.23
C TRP A 525 -30.55 -21.52 1.42
N PRO A 526 -30.34 -22.35 0.39
CA PRO A 526 -29.69 -23.66 0.51
C PRO A 526 -28.34 -23.57 1.22
N SER A 527 -28.16 -24.40 2.23
CA SER A 527 -26.91 -24.56 2.96
C SER A 527 -26.08 -25.65 2.28
N GLY A 528 -25.22 -25.28 1.34
CA GLY A 528 -24.26 -26.17 0.69
C GLY A 528 -23.28 -25.36 -0.18
N ASP A 529 -22.04 -25.81 -0.27
CA ASP A 529 -20.87 -25.14 -0.87
C ASP A 529 -20.92 -24.96 -2.42
N ASP A 530 -22.11 -24.93 -3.05
CA ASP A 530 -22.27 -24.86 -4.52
C ASP A 530 -22.71 -23.47 -5.03
N ASP A 531 -21.72 -22.63 -5.36
CA ASP A 531 -21.90 -21.29 -5.94
C ASP A 531 -22.65 -21.29 -7.30
N ASP A 532 -22.56 -22.39 -8.06
CA ASP A 532 -23.09 -22.49 -9.43
C ASP A 532 -24.63 -22.62 -9.46
N ALA A 533 -25.21 -23.32 -8.47
CA ALA A 533 -26.65 -23.45 -8.29
C ALA A 533 -27.30 -22.10 -7.98
N LEU A 534 -26.58 -21.28 -7.19
CA LEU A 534 -27.04 -19.97 -6.76
C LEU A 534 -27.06 -18.98 -7.95
N LEU A 535 -26.05 -18.99 -8.81
CA LEU A 535 -26.01 -18.13 -10.00
C LEU A 535 -27.13 -18.46 -10.99
N GLN A 536 -27.37 -19.75 -11.28
CA GLN A 536 -28.43 -20.16 -12.19
C GLN A 536 -29.82 -19.69 -11.71
N PHE A 537 -30.08 -19.80 -10.41
CA PHE A 537 -31.32 -19.30 -9.81
C PHE A 537 -31.50 -17.79 -10.01
N HIS A 538 -30.45 -16.99 -9.77
CA HIS A 538 -30.53 -15.53 -9.92
C HIS A 538 -30.70 -15.11 -11.39
N LEU A 539 -29.98 -15.75 -12.31
CA LEU A 539 -30.12 -15.50 -13.74
C LEU A 539 -31.54 -15.86 -14.22
N LEU A 540 -32.08 -16.98 -13.76
CA LEU A 540 -33.43 -17.42 -14.08
C LEU A 540 -34.49 -16.42 -13.59
N VAL A 541 -34.36 -15.87 -12.37
CA VAL A 541 -35.26 -14.83 -11.85
C VAL A 541 -35.19 -13.53 -12.68
N ILE A 542 -33.99 -13.08 -13.05
CA ILE A 542 -33.80 -11.87 -13.85
C ILE A 542 -34.43 -12.04 -15.24
N VAL A 543 -34.20 -13.19 -15.87
CA VAL A 543 -34.68 -13.51 -17.22
C VAL A 543 -36.19 -13.74 -17.22
N ALA A 544 -36.73 -14.43 -16.21
CA ALA A 544 -38.17 -14.63 -15.97
C ALA A 544 -38.96 -13.32 -15.90
N MET A 545 -38.38 -12.26 -15.34
CA MET A 545 -39.08 -11.02 -15.02
C MET A 545 -39.04 -9.96 -16.13
N LYS A 546 -38.24 -10.16 -17.20
CA LYS A 546 -38.13 -9.30 -18.40
C LYS A 546 -38.04 -7.77 -18.14
N ARG A 547 -37.58 -7.32 -16.96
CA ARG A 547 -37.56 -5.89 -16.56
C ARG A 547 -36.27 -5.49 -15.84
N LEU A 548 -35.41 -4.76 -16.56
CA LEU A 548 -34.11 -4.27 -16.09
C LEU A 548 -34.20 -3.28 -14.91
N SER A 549 -35.33 -2.59 -14.73
CA SER A 549 -35.57 -1.60 -13.67
C SER A 549 -35.77 -2.23 -12.28
N LEU A 550 -36.41 -3.39 -12.21
CA LEU A 550 -36.56 -4.13 -10.94
C LEU A 550 -35.25 -4.81 -10.54
N ALA A 551 -34.50 -5.33 -11.52
CA ALA A 551 -33.15 -5.80 -11.27
C ALA A 551 -32.34 -4.72 -10.57
N LYS A 552 -32.43 -3.45 -11.00
CA LYS A 552 -31.80 -2.27 -10.36
C LYS A 552 -32.34 -1.93 -8.95
N LEU A 553 -33.60 -2.23 -8.65
CA LEU A 553 -34.19 -2.03 -7.32
C LEU A 553 -33.75 -3.13 -6.33
N LEU A 554 -33.86 -4.41 -6.70
CA LEU A 554 -33.37 -5.53 -5.88
C LEU A 554 -31.86 -5.40 -5.61
N ARG A 555 -31.13 -5.02 -6.65
CA ARG A 555 -29.76 -4.52 -6.67
C ARG A 555 -29.56 -3.41 -5.60
N TYR A 556 -30.31 -2.31 -5.64
CA TYR A 556 -30.22 -1.23 -4.63
C TYR A 556 -30.48 -1.71 -3.19
N MET A 557 -31.47 -2.59 -3.01
CA MET A 557 -31.87 -3.13 -1.70
C MET A 557 -30.85 -4.13 -1.12
N MET A 558 -30.13 -4.85 -1.96
CA MET A 558 -29.09 -5.78 -1.52
C MET A 558 -27.74 -5.11 -1.26
N THR A 559 -27.51 -3.86 -1.72
CA THR A 559 -26.20 -3.17 -1.65
C THR A 559 -26.13 -1.86 -0.92
N SER A 560 -27.23 -1.10 -0.80
CA SER A 560 -27.12 0.25 -0.27
C SER A 560 -26.85 0.20 1.24
N LYS A 561 -25.76 0.84 1.64
CA LYS A 561 -25.37 0.98 3.05
C LYS A 561 -26.37 1.89 3.79
N GLU A 562 -26.92 2.89 3.10
CA GLU A 562 -28.00 3.76 3.58
C GLU A 562 -29.31 2.98 3.76
N PHE A 563 -29.61 2.04 2.86
CA PHE A 563 -30.75 1.14 2.96
C PHE A 563 -30.64 0.16 4.15
N HIS A 564 -29.47 -0.43 4.40
CA HIS A 564 -29.26 -1.32 5.56
C HIS A 564 -29.11 -0.56 6.89
N GLN A 565 -28.74 0.71 6.86
CA GLN A 565 -28.72 1.60 8.03
C GLN A 565 -30.12 2.12 8.40
N ALA A 566 -31.03 2.23 7.43
CA ALA A 566 -32.43 2.54 7.64
C ALA A 566 -33.22 1.25 7.96
N GLN A 567 -33.17 0.80 9.21
CA GLN A 567 -33.90 -0.40 9.66
C GLN A 567 -35.39 -0.40 9.19
N ASN A 568 -35.78 -1.49 8.50
CA ASN A 568 -37.13 -2.00 8.19
C ASN A 568 -37.88 -1.47 6.94
N GLY A 569 -38.41 -2.42 6.14
CA GLY A 569 -39.35 -2.10 5.03
C GLY A 569 -39.63 -3.18 3.96
N LEU A 570 -38.89 -4.29 3.91
CA LEU A 570 -38.96 -5.27 2.81
C LEU A 570 -39.90 -6.45 3.10
N PRO A 571 -40.69 -6.93 2.11
CA PRO A 571 -41.49 -8.15 2.23
C PRO A 571 -40.67 -9.41 2.48
N ASP A 572 -41.18 -10.26 3.37
CA ASP A 572 -40.49 -11.43 3.92
C ASP A 572 -40.34 -12.64 2.99
N LEU A 573 -40.98 -12.68 1.81
CA LEU A 573 -40.94 -13.85 0.91
C LEU A 573 -40.91 -13.45 -0.56
N LEU A 574 -40.10 -14.16 -1.35
CA LEU A 574 -40.08 -14.12 -2.81
C LEU A 574 -40.45 -15.50 -3.35
N LEU A 575 -41.57 -15.56 -4.08
CA LEU A 575 -42.09 -16.79 -4.68
C LEU A 575 -41.94 -16.69 -6.19
N VAL A 576 -41.38 -17.72 -6.81
CA VAL A 576 -41.14 -17.81 -8.26
C VAL A 576 -41.73 -19.11 -8.76
N ARG A 577 -42.52 -19.04 -9.82
CA ARG A 577 -43.15 -20.21 -10.46
C ARG A 577 -42.98 -20.10 -11.97
N MET A 578 -42.54 -21.17 -12.63
CA MET A 578 -42.41 -21.21 -14.09
C MET A 578 -43.28 -22.31 -14.68
N LYS A 579 -44.25 -21.93 -15.51
CA LYS A 579 -45.19 -22.85 -16.16
C LYS A 579 -44.88 -22.97 -17.63
N ALA A 580 -44.89 -24.19 -18.16
CA ALA A 580 -44.81 -24.39 -19.60
C ALA A 580 -46.07 -23.82 -20.29
N ASN A 581 -45.89 -23.10 -21.39
CA ASN A 581 -46.93 -22.41 -22.14
C ASN A 581 -47.52 -23.29 -23.26
N GLN A 582 -46.81 -24.34 -23.66
CA GLN A 582 -47.23 -25.39 -24.59
C GLN A 582 -46.74 -26.75 -24.05
N VAL A 583 -47.14 -27.86 -24.67
CA VAL A 583 -46.54 -29.20 -24.40
C VAL A 583 -45.07 -29.11 -24.78
N ALA A 584 -44.26 -28.63 -23.84
CA ALA A 584 -42.83 -28.51 -24.02
C ALA A 584 -42.28 -29.93 -24.14
N ASP A 585 -41.37 -30.13 -25.09
CA ASP A 585 -40.59 -31.35 -25.21
C ASP A 585 -39.61 -31.37 -24.03
N THR A 586 -40.10 -31.77 -22.84
CA THR A 586 -39.37 -31.53 -21.60
C THR A 586 -38.41 -32.67 -21.29
N SER A 587 -37.14 -32.49 -21.67
CA SER A 587 -36.01 -33.16 -21.03
C SER A 587 -35.77 -32.72 -19.57
N TRP A 588 -36.58 -31.79 -19.05
CA TRP A 588 -36.44 -31.14 -17.75
C TRP A 588 -37.44 -31.67 -16.72
N VAL A 589 -36.99 -31.79 -15.47
CA VAL A 589 -37.78 -32.29 -14.34
C VAL A 589 -38.86 -31.26 -13.95
N LEU A 590 -40.11 -31.71 -13.90
CA LEU A 590 -41.26 -30.92 -13.44
C LEU A 590 -41.56 -31.21 -11.96
N ASP A 591 -42.16 -30.25 -11.27
CA ASP A 591 -42.64 -30.40 -9.90
C ASP A 591 -44.06 -31.01 -9.84
N SER A 592 -44.59 -31.18 -8.62
CA SER A 592 -45.93 -31.74 -8.37
C SER A 592 -47.11 -30.90 -8.90
N HIS A 593 -46.85 -29.74 -9.48
CA HIS A 593 -47.84 -28.81 -10.02
C HIS A 593 -47.65 -28.55 -11.52
N ASP A 594 -46.98 -29.47 -12.24
CA ASP A 594 -46.65 -29.38 -13.68
C ASP A 594 -45.86 -28.10 -14.04
N CYS A 595 -45.09 -27.57 -13.07
CA CYS A 595 -44.21 -26.43 -13.26
C CYS A 595 -42.76 -26.91 -13.38
N LEU A 596 -41.87 -26.12 -13.97
CA LEU A 596 -40.43 -26.43 -13.96
C LEU A 596 -39.96 -26.56 -12.50
N ASN A 597 -39.35 -27.69 -12.13
CA ASN A 597 -38.73 -27.82 -10.82
C ASN A 597 -37.45 -26.96 -10.81
N ILE A 598 -37.61 -25.70 -10.37
CA ILE A 598 -36.53 -24.70 -10.36
C ILE A 598 -35.36 -25.17 -9.49
N TYR A 599 -35.64 -25.92 -8.43
CA TYR A 599 -34.62 -26.45 -7.53
C TYR A 599 -33.80 -27.54 -8.21
N ALA A 600 -34.45 -28.55 -8.79
CA ALA A 600 -33.78 -29.58 -9.58
C ALA A 600 -33.05 -29.01 -10.81
N PHE A 601 -33.63 -28.01 -11.48
CA PHE A 601 -33.00 -27.30 -12.62
C PHE A 601 -31.70 -26.61 -12.21
N CYS A 602 -31.66 -25.99 -11.04
CA CYS A 602 -30.46 -25.33 -10.50
C CYS A 602 -29.54 -26.30 -9.75
N GLY A 603 -29.84 -27.61 -9.67
CA GLY A 603 -29.04 -28.58 -8.91
C GLY A 603 -29.15 -28.44 -7.39
N MET A 604 -30.27 -27.92 -6.88
CA MET A 604 -30.54 -27.72 -5.44
C MET A 604 -31.38 -28.85 -4.85
N GLU A 605 -31.10 -29.25 -3.60
CA GLU A 605 -31.96 -30.17 -2.85
C GLU A 605 -33.31 -29.53 -2.49
N GLU A 606 -34.39 -30.27 -2.72
CA GLU A 606 -35.77 -29.83 -2.49
C GLU A 606 -36.15 -30.00 -0.99
N GLU A 607 -35.71 -29.08 -0.13
CA GLU A 607 -36.22 -29.01 1.26
C GLU A 607 -37.52 -28.19 1.31
N LEU A 608 -38.66 -28.81 0.98
CA LEU A 608 -39.98 -28.20 1.11
C LEU A 608 -40.95 -29.06 1.94
N ASN A 609 -40.76 -29.10 3.26
CA ASN A 609 -41.91 -29.18 4.18
C ASN A 609 -41.52 -28.79 5.61
N MET A 610 -42.05 -27.67 6.13
CA MET A 610 -41.90 -27.30 7.55
C MET A 610 -42.90 -28.02 8.48
N ASN A 611 -43.77 -28.91 7.98
CA ASN A 611 -44.80 -29.54 8.82
C ASN A 611 -45.08 -31.03 8.62
N GLU A 612 -44.38 -31.77 7.75
CA GLU A 612 -44.52 -33.24 7.72
C GLU A 612 -43.16 -33.93 7.80
N LYS A 613 -43.06 -34.92 8.68
CA LYS A 613 -41.94 -35.86 8.74
C LYS A 613 -42.07 -36.79 7.55
N THR A 614 -41.14 -36.74 6.59
CA THR A 614 -41.08 -37.76 5.54
C THR A 614 -39.66 -38.22 5.23
N LYS A 615 -39.62 -39.47 4.75
CA LYS A 615 -38.52 -40.44 4.80
C LYS A 615 -37.34 -40.06 3.90
N SER A 616 -36.15 -40.39 4.40
CA SER A 616 -34.85 -40.26 3.73
C SER A 616 -34.84 -40.87 2.32
N TRP A 617 -34.42 -40.07 1.33
CA TRP A 617 -34.21 -40.43 -0.07
C TRP A 617 -32.77 -40.89 -0.37
N HIS A 618 -32.10 -41.56 0.57
CA HIS A 618 -30.68 -41.91 0.44
C HIS A 618 -30.35 -43.10 -0.49
N ASP A 619 -31.29 -43.67 -1.24
CA ASP A 619 -31.06 -44.99 -1.86
C ASP A 619 -30.91 -45.06 -3.38
N GLN A 620 -30.80 -43.97 -4.16
CA GLN A 620 -30.72 -44.15 -5.64
C GLN A 620 -29.70 -43.38 -6.48
N LEU A 621 -28.81 -42.53 -5.96
CA LEU A 621 -27.78 -41.91 -6.81
C LEU A 621 -26.40 -41.95 -6.16
N VAL A 622 -25.69 -43.05 -6.40
CA VAL A 622 -24.24 -43.15 -6.19
C VAL A 622 -23.55 -42.39 -7.32
N TRP A 623 -23.02 -41.21 -7.03
CA TRP A 623 -21.93 -40.62 -7.81
C TRP A 623 -20.64 -40.70 -6.99
N LYS A 624 -19.93 -41.81 -7.17
CA LYS A 624 -18.49 -41.88 -6.96
C LYS A 624 -17.86 -41.43 -8.27
N GLU A 625 -17.14 -40.32 -8.26
CA GLU A 625 -15.70 -40.27 -8.61
C GLU A 625 -15.19 -38.83 -8.67
N SER A 626 -14.03 -38.67 -8.03
CA SER A 626 -12.95 -37.71 -8.27
C SER A 626 -13.14 -36.69 -9.40
N ILE A 627 -13.28 -35.41 -9.04
CA ILE A 627 -13.14 -34.29 -9.96
C ILE A 627 -11.81 -33.58 -9.65
N GLN A 628 -10.88 -33.69 -10.59
CA GLN A 628 -9.77 -32.75 -10.79
C GLN A 628 -10.33 -31.40 -11.23
N GLU A 629 -9.72 -30.31 -10.77
CA GLU A 629 -10.07 -28.92 -11.11
C GLU A 629 -9.97 -28.65 -12.62
N GLU A 630 -11.06 -28.87 -13.35
CA GLU A 630 -11.26 -28.34 -14.71
C GLU A 630 -11.91 -26.94 -14.66
N LYS A 631 -11.49 -26.07 -15.59
CA LYS A 631 -11.98 -24.69 -15.77
C LYS A 631 -13.51 -24.64 -15.81
N ARG A 632 -14.11 -23.93 -14.85
CA ARG A 632 -15.55 -23.65 -14.78
C ARG A 632 -16.02 -22.85 -16.01
N ASP A 633 -16.93 -23.42 -16.80
CA ASP A 633 -17.47 -22.84 -18.03
C ASP A 633 -18.81 -22.11 -17.79
N TRP A 634 -18.72 -20.80 -17.57
CA TRP A 634 -19.88 -19.93 -17.36
C TRP A 634 -20.75 -19.73 -18.60
N HIS A 635 -20.21 -19.94 -19.81
CA HIS A 635 -20.98 -19.79 -21.05
C HIS A 635 -22.01 -20.91 -21.19
N ALA A 636 -21.64 -22.14 -20.81
CA ALA A 636 -22.57 -23.27 -20.79
C ALA A 636 -23.74 -23.05 -19.81
N LEU A 637 -23.47 -22.48 -18.63
CA LEU A 637 -24.50 -22.20 -17.62
C LEU A 637 -25.48 -21.10 -18.08
N LEU A 638 -24.95 -20.02 -18.67
CA LEU A 638 -25.78 -18.95 -19.22
C LEU A 638 -26.64 -19.45 -20.38
N GLN A 639 -26.07 -20.27 -21.26
CA GLN A 639 -26.78 -20.82 -22.41
C GLN A 639 -27.96 -21.70 -21.97
N ARG A 640 -27.81 -22.51 -20.91
CA ARG A 640 -28.92 -23.31 -20.34
C ARG A 640 -30.09 -22.45 -19.86
N VAL A 641 -29.82 -21.33 -19.18
CA VAL A 641 -30.88 -20.41 -18.72
C VAL A 641 -31.53 -19.70 -19.90
N LEU A 642 -30.75 -19.31 -20.91
CA LEU A 642 -31.26 -18.69 -22.12
C LEU A 642 -32.16 -19.66 -22.91
N ASP A 643 -31.78 -20.92 -23.03
CA ASP A 643 -32.55 -21.94 -23.77
C ASP A 643 -33.94 -22.18 -23.15
N VAL A 644 -34.08 -22.08 -21.82
CA VAL A 644 -35.38 -22.17 -21.12
C VAL A 644 -36.31 -20.99 -21.48
N VAL A 645 -35.76 -19.84 -21.87
CA VAL A 645 -36.54 -18.61 -22.08
C VAL A 645 -36.62 -18.17 -23.55
N LYS A 646 -35.75 -18.69 -24.41
CA LYS A 646 -35.53 -18.27 -25.81
C LYS A 646 -36.80 -18.27 -26.67
N ASP A 647 -37.70 -19.22 -26.44
CA ASP A 647 -38.85 -19.46 -27.32
C ASP A 647 -40.21 -19.12 -26.69
N GLY A 648 -40.22 -18.53 -25.48
CA GLY A 648 -41.48 -18.26 -24.75
C GLY A 648 -42.24 -19.52 -24.31
N SER A 649 -41.55 -20.66 -24.31
CA SER A 649 -42.03 -21.99 -23.90
C SER A 649 -42.37 -22.06 -22.42
N TYR A 650 -41.80 -21.19 -21.58
CA TYR A 650 -42.14 -21.05 -20.16
C TYR A 650 -42.56 -19.61 -19.81
N VAL A 651 -43.63 -19.49 -19.03
CA VAL A 651 -44.11 -18.23 -18.43
C VAL A 651 -43.78 -18.25 -16.94
N ALA A 652 -43.06 -17.22 -16.49
CA ALA A 652 -42.71 -17.05 -15.09
C ALA A 652 -43.68 -16.10 -14.37
N HIS A 653 -44.15 -16.54 -13.21
CA HIS A 653 -44.94 -15.77 -12.27
C HIS A 653 -44.12 -15.51 -11.02
N VAL A 654 -44.04 -14.25 -10.61
CA VAL A 654 -43.32 -13.84 -9.40
C VAL A 654 -44.28 -13.14 -8.46
N LYS A 655 -44.27 -13.56 -7.19
CA LYS A 655 -45.07 -12.97 -6.13
C LYS A 655 -44.19 -12.63 -4.94
N ILE A 656 -44.40 -11.44 -4.39
CA ILE A 656 -43.70 -10.95 -3.20
C ILE A 656 -44.71 -10.94 -2.05
N VAL A 657 -44.33 -11.46 -0.88
CA VAL A 657 -45.24 -11.57 0.27
C VAL A 657 -44.57 -11.07 1.56
N GLU A 658 -45.19 -10.11 2.23
CA GLU A 658 -44.83 -9.70 3.60
C GLU A 658 -45.68 -10.50 4.59
N VAL A 659 -45.06 -11.08 5.61
CA VAL A 659 -45.73 -11.95 6.60
C VAL A 659 -45.88 -11.23 7.92
N LYS A 660 -47.12 -11.09 8.39
CA LYS A 660 -47.45 -10.48 9.69
C LYS A 660 -48.01 -11.49 10.65
N GLY A 661 -47.45 -11.51 11.86
CA GLY A 661 -48.01 -12.29 12.97
C GLY A 661 -49.39 -11.78 13.43
N PRO A 662 -50.10 -12.53 14.29
CA PRO A 662 -51.50 -12.28 14.66
C PRO A 662 -51.77 -10.95 15.39
N ARG A 663 -50.72 -10.19 15.75
CA ARG A 663 -50.83 -8.86 16.38
C ARG A 663 -49.89 -7.84 15.75
N ASP A 664 -49.28 -8.21 14.64
CA ASP A 664 -48.29 -7.40 13.96
C ASP A 664 -48.95 -6.59 12.86
N ARG A 665 -48.53 -5.34 12.72
CA ARG A 665 -49.07 -4.43 11.70
C ARG A 665 -47.98 -4.05 10.72
N LEU A 666 -48.39 -3.69 9.50
CA LEU A 666 -47.49 -3.12 8.51
C LEU A 666 -47.03 -1.75 9.01
N SER A 667 -45.73 -1.49 8.89
CA SER A 667 -45.21 -0.13 9.08
C SER A 667 -45.56 0.75 7.87
N ASP A 668 -45.60 2.07 8.07
CA ASP A 668 -45.87 3.03 6.98
C ASP A 668 -44.90 2.87 5.80
N LYS A 669 -43.66 2.46 6.10
CA LYS A 669 -42.64 2.15 5.09
C LYS A 669 -42.96 0.88 4.30
N GLN A 670 -43.47 -0.17 4.94
CA GLN A 670 -43.88 -1.40 4.27
C GLN A 670 -45.10 -1.17 3.39
N LEU A 671 -46.05 -0.35 3.83
CA LEU A 671 -47.19 0.07 3.01
C LEU A 671 -46.76 0.84 1.76
N LEU A 672 -45.81 1.77 1.90
CA LEU A 672 -45.24 2.50 0.77
C LEU A 672 -44.54 1.56 -0.23
N TRP A 673 -43.78 0.58 0.26
CA TRP A 673 -43.11 -0.39 -0.61
C TRP A 673 -44.07 -1.32 -1.33
N LEU A 674 -45.08 -1.84 -0.64
CA LEU A 674 -46.14 -2.64 -1.27
C LEU A 674 -46.88 -1.84 -2.34
N HIS A 675 -47.09 -0.53 -2.11
CA HIS A 675 -47.66 0.34 -3.12
C HIS A 675 -46.74 0.44 -4.34
N VAL A 676 -45.47 0.87 -4.17
CA VAL A 676 -44.49 1.03 -5.26
C VAL A 676 -44.32 -0.27 -6.06
N LEU A 677 -44.22 -1.43 -5.38
CA LEU A 677 -44.07 -2.73 -6.02
C LEU A 677 -45.28 -3.10 -6.88
N ASN A 678 -46.50 -2.85 -6.39
CA ASN A 678 -47.73 -3.15 -7.15
C ASN A 678 -48.02 -2.13 -8.26
N THR A 679 -47.88 -0.83 -7.98
CA THR A 679 -48.39 0.23 -8.86
C THR A 679 -47.35 0.76 -9.82
N GLU A 680 -46.14 1.04 -9.35
CA GLU A 680 -45.09 1.62 -10.19
C GLU A 680 -44.32 0.54 -10.95
N ILE A 681 -44.14 -0.63 -10.33
CA ILE A 681 -43.32 -1.71 -10.89
C ILE A 681 -44.18 -2.82 -11.51
N GLY A 682 -45.43 -2.97 -11.07
CA GLY A 682 -46.38 -3.94 -11.62
C GLY A 682 -46.13 -5.38 -11.19
N LEU A 683 -45.59 -5.60 -9.98
CA LEU A 683 -45.44 -6.92 -9.38
C LEU A 683 -46.63 -7.30 -8.52
N ASP A 684 -46.90 -8.60 -8.39
CA ASP A 684 -47.88 -9.12 -7.41
C ASP A 684 -47.23 -9.12 -6.02
N ALA A 685 -47.44 -8.04 -5.26
CA ALA A 685 -46.96 -7.92 -3.89
C ALA A 685 -48.13 -7.89 -2.90
N SER A 686 -48.08 -8.74 -1.88
CA SER A 686 -49.21 -8.94 -0.94
C SER A 686 -48.77 -9.13 0.50
N VAL A 687 -49.72 -9.10 1.42
CA VAL A 687 -49.46 -9.30 2.85
C VAL A 687 -50.20 -10.55 3.32
N MET A 688 -49.49 -11.42 4.03
CA MET A 688 -50.03 -12.63 4.63
C MET A 688 -50.10 -12.46 6.14
N HIS A 689 -51.30 -12.59 6.71
CA HIS A 689 -51.51 -12.57 8.16
C HIS A 689 -51.59 -14.00 8.70
N VAL A 690 -50.75 -14.32 9.68
CA VAL A 690 -50.71 -15.63 10.34
C VAL A 690 -51.68 -15.62 11.53
N GLU A 691 -52.61 -16.57 11.57
CA GLU A 691 -53.58 -16.72 12.66
C GLU A 691 -53.05 -17.60 13.81
N GLU A 692 -53.38 -17.25 15.06
CA GLU A 692 -53.05 -18.05 16.25
C GLU A 692 -54.03 -19.23 16.39
N PRO A 693 -53.58 -20.50 16.48
CA PRO A 693 -54.49 -21.62 16.67
C PRO A 693 -55.18 -21.56 18.05
N GLU A 694 -56.50 -21.71 18.08
CA GLU A 694 -57.41 -21.45 19.21
C GLU A 694 -57.05 -22.11 20.56
N LYS A 695 -56.20 -23.14 20.55
CA LYS A 695 -55.90 -23.99 21.73
C LYS A 695 -55.11 -23.29 22.86
N LYS A 696 -54.50 -22.11 22.64
CA LYS A 696 -53.74 -21.37 23.68
C LYS A 696 -54.54 -20.28 24.41
N VAL A 697 -55.68 -19.83 23.86
CA VAL A 697 -56.49 -18.74 24.44
C VAL A 697 -57.23 -19.19 25.70
N THR A 698 -57.69 -20.45 25.73
CA THR A 698 -58.41 -21.03 26.88
C THR A 698 -57.52 -21.29 28.09
N ARG A 699 -56.23 -21.61 27.89
CA ARG A 699 -55.26 -21.87 28.98
C ARG A 699 -54.93 -20.60 29.77
N LYS A 700 -54.72 -19.46 29.10
CA LYS A 700 -54.43 -18.16 29.75
C LYS A 700 -55.65 -17.55 30.46
N LYS A 701 -56.89 -17.82 30.01
CA LYS A 701 -58.12 -17.36 30.68
C LYS A 701 -58.35 -18.08 32.03
N LYS A 702 -57.97 -19.35 32.14
CA LYS A 702 -58.02 -20.13 33.40
C LYS A 702 -56.95 -19.74 34.42
N GLU A 703 -55.78 -19.24 33.99
CA GLU A 703 -54.74 -18.77 34.91
C GLU A 703 -55.02 -17.37 35.47
N ARG A 704 -55.66 -16.49 34.69
CA ARG A 704 -56.01 -15.13 35.13
C ARG A 704 -57.13 -15.07 36.18
N THR A 705 -57.96 -16.10 36.28
CA THR A 705 -59.06 -16.19 37.26
C THR A 705 -58.63 -16.77 38.61
N LYS A 706 -57.38 -17.24 38.77
CA LYS A 706 -56.92 -17.95 39.97
C LYS A 706 -56.00 -17.15 40.92
N ARG A 707 -55.73 -15.86 40.68
CA ARG A 707 -54.95 -15.03 41.63
C ARG A 707 -55.88 -14.09 42.42
N PRO A 708 -56.06 -14.29 43.74
CA PRO A 708 -56.82 -13.34 44.55
C PRO A 708 -56.01 -12.07 44.76
N ARG A 709 -56.65 -10.91 44.60
CA ARG A 709 -56.08 -9.61 45.01
C ARG A 709 -55.96 -9.61 46.53
N LYS A 710 -54.73 -9.57 47.07
CA LYS A 710 -54.52 -9.22 48.48
C LYS A 710 -54.70 -7.71 48.62
N SER A 711 -55.68 -7.33 49.43
CA SER A 711 -55.81 -6.04 50.11
C SER A 711 -54.72 -5.86 51.15
#